data_AF-A0A7W6GUQ3-F1
#
_entry.id   AF-A0A7W6GUQ3-F1
#
_cell.length_a   1.000
_cell.length_b   1.000
_cell.length_c   1.000
_cell.angle_alpha   90.00
_cell.angle_beta   90.00
_cell.angle_gamma   90.00
#
_symmetry.space_group_name_H-M   'P 1'
#
loop_
_entity.id
_entity.type
_entity.pdbx_description
1 polymer ?
#
loop_
_entity_poly.entity_id
_entity_poly.type
_entity_poly.pdbx_seq_one_letter_code
_entity_poly.pdbx_strand_id
1 'polypeptide(L)'
;MTQNTTPAQTIVLATQRLLGRRPAFSHALSPEPVSLLSAPNGYAETYGDVPRARALSVIADPDLHYTLYGRQQGRDVLPRIVAGVSRVVVISPSHLKQCGIGEYGRYLSDEMAKQVEELHVVRTSSAALALGPEFLKGALVLVNHGPGLYDGLNPRLSQGESTTRLLQNLDRMKREMEALPLIIHHSLLDTEHELLFSRQQQIMNSDIPSIAFISSAGRHFFLPTLELGVSPVPVPDHDYADNRDERPEAVGFFGFFQYGGKDFDSLFHLVREIRGRLVGSVATSNTDELKRFEETLENLHLPHDLGSGWVTDMELLERLKEADYFYLPQNDYDHWNNSATARFVTNLDRPLFLPPHHPFLDMEDGSIFAATEDLPRIVAHFREPGHYAQAVERVRAFRERAQMANTATAIRTALVDRQSEVGQTLLETPSVCSLERFMELSEAEQSLFMHQLGADPEFPESYPALWRAPEARQYWRKHYELGDLVHSTLLESLHAIYMACAKRDIGLEELMGLLAEGAQNGTEGRPHWPLGKTLSAAFAQALEDKGGPFHDPEIVLLDHGHAVAAESVMTPARIEQFQSEKSARRAQITTQLRARLQKVQPPITNLAQLLLLPAETLRQRDAPLDLSALDLDHIHAPRRPAQRMNRLVAAANAAGLRLGDHLVFDQLIPPAVDPRVASYVLEDFIYFDGDYFLLNAIRCIDKRDPFAFEVVVLSRVLGTLGKLDVLRHLLHRAEGRVEITNLAARVTSGRDIETEAQEVQRFLDAARDPLFGLVSPRNAYEIAKRHNTRWWLRTKTGSDALWTGSQGNVGLLTLIYAYLCETPSDRANPAGRRDDPIWQIDRKGCLHPEPETKGVPLRLSLNTSMRINPEMAETFTAATIGFHAPEAAGAWTNGPEGTLLLRSEKAIPAGTVLSAELGFYGGEAMEGPRHLSVMLRRAGQPVMPLLDGDVPAAFGLLDVIIDRDQLTAFDMVLPDIPAETDCLLHLSLDRVSSPAQLGLSDDPRQLGVLLRGLGLVAPDSETSPQNPSHSKVEKEPEKAE
;
A
#
# COMPACT_ATOMS: atom_id res chain seq x y z
N MET A 1 -21.39 -36.02 -19.63
CA MET A 1 -20.35 -35.85 -20.67
C MET A 1 -19.75 -34.47 -20.48
N THR A 2 -18.64 -34.38 -19.75
CA THR A 2 -17.88 -33.15 -19.49
C THR A 2 -16.97 -32.88 -20.68
N GLN A 3 -17.21 -31.78 -21.41
CA GLN A 3 -16.29 -31.33 -22.43
C GLN A 3 -15.04 -30.78 -21.74
N ASN A 4 -13.88 -31.34 -22.08
CA ASN A 4 -12.57 -30.81 -21.71
C ASN A 4 -12.38 -29.46 -22.39
N THR A 5 -12.72 -28.38 -21.69
CA THR A 5 -12.40 -27.01 -22.11
C THR A 5 -10.90 -26.79 -21.94
N THR A 6 -10.26 -26.27 -22.98
CA THR A 6 -8.86 -25.86 -22.91
C THR A 6 -8.74 -24.61 -22.02
N PRO A 7 -7.57 -24.32 -21.42
CA PRO A 7 -7.42 -23.11 -20.62
C PRO A 7 -7.75 -21.81 -21.37
N ALA A 8 -7.46 -21.76 -22.67
CA ALA A 8 -7.91 -20.67 -23.54
C ALA A 8 -9.42 -20.54 -23.55
N GLN A 9 -10.14 -21.65 -23.67
CA GLN A 9 -11.61 -21.68 -23.63
C GLN A 9 -12.15 -21.35 -22.23
N THR A 10 -11.47 -21.76 -21.16
CA THR A 10 -11.84 -21.39 -19.78
C THR A 10 -11.77 -19.88 -19.59
N ILE A 11 -10.68 -19.25 -20.00
CA ILE A 11 -10.54 -17.80 -19.93
C ILE A 11 -11.60 -17.13 -20.82
N VAL A 12 -11.74 -17.53 -22.08
CA VAL A 12 -12.72 -16.95 -23.01
C VAL A 12 -14.17 -17.10 -22.52
N LEU A 13 -14.56 -18.28 -22.01
CA LEU A 13 -15.91 -18.53 -21.49
C LEU A 13 -16.17 -17.75 -20.20
N ALA A 14 -15.17 -17.65 -19.31
CA ALA A 14 -15.26 -16.82 -18.12
C ALA A 14 -15.41 -15.34 -18.48
N THR A 15 -14.60 -14.85 -19.45
CA THR A 15 -14.71 -13.51 -19.99
C THR A 15 -16.09 -13.26 -20.59
N GLN A 16 -16.64 -14.18 -21.38
CA GLN A 16 -17.96 -14.05 -21.99
C GLN A 16 -19.11 -14.05 -20.97
N ARG A 17 -18.97 -14.77 -19.86
CA ARG A 17 -19.95 -14.77 -18.76
C ARG A 17 -19.93 -13.47 -17.96
N LEU A 18 -18.75 -12.87 -17.78
CA LEU A 18 -18.58 -11.62 -17.04
C LEU A 18 -18.90 -10.37 -17.88
N LEU A 19 -18.64 -10.41 -19.19
CA LEU A 19 -18.75 -9.25 -20.09
C LEU A 19 -20.04 -9.25 -20.91
N GLY A 20 -21.21 -9.14 -20.28
CA GLY A 20 -22.47 -8.89 -20.99
C GLY A 20 -22.29 -7.81 -22.09
N ARG A 21 -22.31 -8.26 -23.36
CA ARG A 21 -21.84 -7.58 -24.59
C ARG A 21 -21.61 -6.06 -24.50
N ARG A 22 -20.34 -5.62 -24.58
CA ARG A 22 -19.97 -4.24 -24.96
C ARG A 22 -19.74 -4.12 -26.48
N PRO A 23 -20.09 -2.99 -27.12
CA PRO A 23 -19.77 -2.73 -28.52
C PRO A 23 -18.28 -2.43 -28.71
N ALA A 24 -17.74 -2.79 -29.88
CA ALA A 24 -16.38 -2.46 -30.28
C ALA A 24 -16.26 -0.95 -30.53
N PHE A 25 -15.32 -0.30 -29.85
CA PHE A 25 -14.97 1.08 -30.09
C PHE A 25 -13.81 1.15 -31.08
N SER A 26 -14.03 1.91 -32.16
CA SER A 26 -12.96 2.46 -32.98
C SER A 26 -13.20 3.97 -33.01
N HIS A 27 -12.23 4.78 -32.63
CA HIS A 27 -11.73 5.89 -33.46
C HIS A 27 -10.50 6.53 -32.81
N ALA A 28 -9.54 6.87 -33.67
CA ALA A 28 -8.20 7.35 -33.38
C ALA A 28 -8.18 8.67 -32.58
N LEU A 29 -7.29 8.73 -31.60
CA LEU A 29 -6.70 9.97 -31.10
C LEU A 29 -5.19 9.75 -30.91
N SER A 30 -4.44 10.24 -31.88
CA SER A 30 -2.99 10.40 -31.78
C SER A 30 -2.70 11.64 -30.94
N PRO A 31 -1.94 11.58 -29.83
CA PRO A 31 -1.42 12.78 -29.21
C PRO A 31 -0.46 13.45 -30.19
N GLU A 32 -0.85 14.60 -30.75
CA GLU A 32 0.02 15.43 -31.57
C GLU A 32 1.33 15.75 -30.80
N PRO A 33 2.47 15.90 -31.49
CA PRO A 33 3.71 16.32 -30.84
C PRO A 33 3.49 17.64 -30.08
N VAL A 34 3.88 17.66 -28.80
CA VAL A 34 3.67 18.81 -27.93
C VAL A 34 4.37 20.05 -28.50
N SER A 35 3.59 21.12 -28.69
CA SER A 35 4.13 22.41 -29.06
C SER A 35 4.96 22.97 -27.89
N LEU A 36 6.28 22.98 -28.05
CA LEU A 36 7.18 23.50 -27.02
C LEU A 36 7.00 25.02 -26.87
N LEU A 37 6.78 25.44 -25.63
CA LEU A 37 6.79 26.84 -25.24
C LEU A 37 8.21 27.22 -24.81
N SER A 38 8.70 28.36 -25.28
CA SER A 38 9.99 28.88 -24.84
C SER A 38 9.97 29.20 -23.34
N ALA A 39 10.92 28.66 -22.60
CA ALA A 39 11.13 28.98 -21.21
C ALA A 39 11.56 30.45 -21.06
N PRO A 40 11.20 31.11 -19.95
CA PRO A 40 11.71 32.45 -19.64
C PRO A 40 13.24 32.48 -19.59
N ASN A 41 13.84 33.60 -19.99
CA ASN A 41 15.29 33.81 -19.87
C ASN A 41 15.75 33.60 -18.40
N GLY A 42 16.80 32.81 -18.18
CA GLY A 42 17.31 32.53 -16.83
C GLY A 42 16.57 31.40 -16.09
N TYR A 43 15.63 30.71 -16.73
CA TYR A 43 14.78 29.70 -16.08
C TYR A 43 15.57 28.54 -15.46
N ALA A 44 16.54 27.97 -16.19
CA ALA A 44 17.35 26.85 -15.69
C ALA A 44 18.34 27.27 -14.59
N GLU A 45 18.78 28.52 -14.61
CA GLU A 45 19.64 29.11 -13.58
C GLU A 45 18.87 29.44 -12.30
N THR A 46 17.60 29.82 -12.44
CA THR A 46 16.72 30.15 -11.31
C THR A 46 16.25 28.91 -10.56
N TYR A 47 15.98 27.82 -11.29
CA TYR A 47 15.40 26.60 -10.75
C TYR A 47 16.38 25.43 -10.80
N GLY A 48 17.03 25.13 -9.68
CA GLY A 48 18.08 24.10 -9.60
C GLY A 48 17.63 22.66 -9.89
N ASP A 49 16.32 22.39 -9.89
CA ASP A 49 15.74 21.11 -10.31
C ASP A 49 15.75 20.91 -11.83
N VAL A 50 15.73 21.98 -12.64
CA VAL A 50 15.74 21.91 -14.11
C VAL A 50 17.05 21.34 -14.67
N PRO A 51 18.25 21.90 -14.34
CA PRO A 51 19.50 21.32 -14.79
C PRO A 51 19.71 19.91 -14.22
N ARG A 52 19.17 19.61 -13.04
CA ARG A 52 19.21 18.27 -12.45
C ARG A 52 18.36 17.26 -13.23
N ALA A 53 17.14 17.63 -13.63
CA ALA A 53 16.28 16.79 -14.46
C ALA A 53 16.90 16.52 -15.83
N ARG A 54 17.54 17.52 -16.43
CA ARG A 54 18.32 17.36 -17.67
C ARG A 54 19.53 16.46 -17.48
N ALA A 55 20.27 16.62 -16.38
CA ALA A 55 21.41 15.76 -16.05
C ALA A 55 21.04 14.29 -15.89
N LEU A 56 19.82 14.03 -15.42
CA LEU A 56 19.27 12.70 -15.25
C LEU A 56 18.57 12.15 -16.51
N SER A 57 18.68 12.85 -17.65
CA SER A 57 17.99 12.56 -18.91
C SER A 57 16.48 12.33 -18.75
N VAL A 58 15.86 12.95 -17.73
CA VAL A 58 14.39 12.93 -17.53
C VAL A 58 13.72 13.85 -18.56
N ILE A 59 14.42 14.91 -18.96
CA ILE A 59 14.05 15.88 -19.99
C ILE A 59 15.30 16.23 -20.80
N ALA A 60 15.13 16.57 -22.07
CA ALA A 60 16.25 16.99 -22.91
C ALA A 60 16.57 18.49 -22.79
N ASP A 61 15.54 19.33 -22.59
CA ASP A 61 15.66 20.79 -22.69
C ASP A 61 14.77 21.52 -21.67
N PRO A 62 15.20 22.70 -21.15
CA PRO A 62 14.39 23.52 -20.24
C PRO A 62 13.02 23.95 -20.79
N ASP A 63 12.86 24.13 -22.11
CA ASP A 63 11.58 24.50 -22.74
C ASP A 63 10.54 23.39 -22.56
N LEU A 64 10.97 22.13 -22.67
CA LEU A 64 10.11 20.98 -22.40
C LEU A 64 9.68 20.95 -20.93
N HIS A 65 10.61 21.19 -19.99
CA HIS A 65 10.27 21.29 -18.57
C HIS A 65 9.28 22.42 -18.28
N TYR A 66 9.50 23.58 -18.90
CA TYR A 66 8.61 24.72 -18.75
C TYR A 66 7.22 24.43 -19.31
N THR A 67 7.14 23.78 -20.47
CA THR A 67 5.89 23.38 -21.11
C THR A 67 5.09 22.41 -20.23
N LEU A 68 5.75 21.37 -19.70
CA LEU A 68 5.07 20.34 -18.90
C LEU A 68 4.71 20.82 -17.50
N TYR A 69 5.60 21.58 -16.86
CA TYR A 69 5.53 21.90 -15.44
C TYR A 69 5.59 23.39 -15.16
N GLY A 70 6.60 24.07 -15.71
CA GLY A 70 6.92 25.45 -15.30
C GLY A 70 5.78 26.44 -15.50
N ARG A 71 5.06 26.34 -16.62
CA ARG A 71 3.96 27.25 -16.96
C ARG A 71 2.79 27.13 -15.97
N GLN A 72 2.24 25.94 -15.79
CA GLN A 72 1.08 25.72 -14.91
C GLN A 72 1.44 25.84 -13.43
N GLN A 73 2.71 25.71 -13.07
CA GLN A 73 3.18 26.00 -11.72
C GLN A 73 3.42 27.49 -11.48
N GLY A 74 3.20 28.36 -12.47
CA GLY A 74 3.43 29.80 -12.36
C GLY A 74 4.88 30.15 -12.03
N ARG A 75 5.85 29.36 -12.53
CA ARG A 75 7.29 29.57 -12.26
C ARG A 75 7.85 30.86 -12.89
N ASP A 76 7.08 31.53 -13.76
CA ASP A 76 7.35 32.89 -14.22
C ASP A 76 6.98 33.96 -13.16
N VAL A 77 6.04 33.64 -12.28
CA VAL A 77 5.53 34.54 -11.22
C VAL A 77 6.35 34.42 -9.94
N LEU A 78 6.72 33.20 -9.52
CA LEU A 78 7.41 32.97 -8.24
C LEU A 78 8.68 33.82 -8.03
N PRO A 79 9.58 33.99 -9.03
CA PRO A 79 10.79 34.80 -8.87
C PRO A 79 10.49 36.29 -8.64
N ARG A 80 9.36 36.77 -9.16
CA ARG A 80 8.92 38.17 -9.00
C ARG A 80 8.37 38.42 -7.60
N ILE A 81 7.78 37.41 -6.96
CA ILE A 81 7.33 37.50 -5.56
C ILE A 81 8.54 37.68 -4.63
N VAL A 82 9.65 36.99 -4.90
CA VAL A 82 10.86 37.06 -4.06
C VAL A 82 11.72 38.31 -4.27
N ALA A 83 11.49 39.05 -5.36
CA ALA A 83 12.26 40.25 -5.70
C ALA A 83 11.88 41.50 -4.87
N GLY A 84 10.89 41.42 -3.99
CA GLY A 84 10.51 42.50 -3.07
C GLY A 84 9.08 43.01 -3.28
N VAL A 85 8.13 42.43 -2.55
CA VAL A 85 6.73 42.85 -2.51
C VAL A 85 6.51 43.88 -1.40
N SER A 86 5.92 45.03 -1.72
CA SER A 86 5.53 46.08 -0.75
C SER A 86 4.02 46.15 -0.47
N ARG A 87 3.17 45.60 -1.36
CA ARG A 87 1.71 45.61 -1.22
C ARG A 87 1.12 44.21 -1.32
N VAL A 88 0.13 43.92 -0.49
CA VAL A 88 -0.51 42.60 -0.46
C VAL A 88 -2.04 42.71 -0.45
N VAL A 89 -2.71 41.84 -1.19
CA VAL A 89 -4.15 41.57 -1.06
C VAL A 89 -4.31 40.13 -0.59
N VAL A 90 -5.06 39.92 0.49
CA VAL A 90 -5.46 38.58 0.93
C VAL A 90 -6.93 38.35 0.57
N ILE A 91 -7.19 37.41 -0.33
CA ILE A 91 -8.53 36.93 -0.66
C ILE A 91 -8.85 35.77 0.29
N SER A 92 -9.74 36.00 1.25
CA SER A 92 -10.16 35.02 2.25
C SER A 92 -11.69 35.02 2.41
N PRO A 93 -12.41 34.09 1.75
CA PRO A 93 -13.88 33.99 1.84
C PRO A 93 -14.40 33.76 3.26
N SER A 94 -13.58 33.10 4.08
CA SER A 94 -13.82 32.71 5.46
C SER A 94 -13.35 33.75 6.49
N HIS A 95 -12.82 34.90 6.06
CA HIS A 95 -12.31 35.91 7.00
C HIS A 95 -13.39 36.39 7.98
N LEU A 96 -13.05 36.40 9.28
CA LEU A 96 -13.95 36.67 10.42
C LEU A 96 -15.10 35.67 10.58
N LYS A 97 -15.02 34.50 9.94
CA LYS A 97 -15.96 33.40 10.16
C LYS A 97 -15.40 32.41 11.16
N GLN A 98 -16.30 31.82 11.92
CA GLN A 98 -16.04 30.85 12.99
C GLN A 98 -15.50 29.51 12.45
N CYS A 99 -14.22 29.47 12.04
CA CYS A 99 -13.55 28.27 11.50
C CYS A 99 -12.03 28.39 11.54
N GLY A 100 -11.33 27.26 11.62
CA GLY A 100 -9.85 27.24 11.69
C GLY A 100 -9.16 27.90 10.50
N ILE A 101 -9.63 27.66 9.27
CA ILE A 101 -9.04 28.26 8.05
C ILE A 101 -9.21 29.79 8.00
N GLY A 102 -10.32 30.30 8.56
CA GLY A 102 -10.59 31.74 8.68
C GLY A 102 -9.65 32.41 9.68
N GLU A 103 -9.46 31.78 10.85
CA GLU A 103 -8.51 32.27 11.86
C GLU A 103 -7.06 32.24 11.35
N TYR A 104 -6.67 31.18 10.65
CA TYR A 104 -5.33 31.12 10.03
C TYR A 104 -5.12 32.18 8.95
N GLY A 105 -6.15 32.43 8.14
CA GLY A 105 -6.13 33.56 7.22
C GLY A 105 -5.94 34.89 7.94
N ARG A 106 -6.54 35.08 9.12
CA ARG A 106 -6.34 36.27 9.94
C ARG A 106 -4.90 36.33 10.49
N TYR A 107 -4.40 35.27 11.13
CA TYR A 107 -3.04 35.23 11.69
C TYR A 107 -1.97 35.55 10.66
N LEU A 108 -2.05 34.93 9.48
CA LEU A 108 -1.11 35.20 8.39
C LEU A 108 -1.21 36.65 7.92
N SER A 109 -2.44 37.20 7.81
CA SER A 109 -2.63 38.60 7.41
C SER A 109 -2.02 39.57 8.42
N ASP A 110 -2.23 39.31 9.71
CA ASP A 110 -1.74 40.14 10.82
C ASP A 110 -0.20 40.15 10.86
N GLU A 111 0.46 39.00 10.70
CA GLU A 111 1.92 38.94 10.65
C GLU A 111 2.48 39.57 9.37
N MET A 112 1.84 39.35 8.23
CA MET A 112 2.30 39.90 6.96
C MET A 112 2.16 41.42 6.91
N ALA A 113 1.12 42.00 7.54
CA ALA A 113 0.94 43.45 7.65
C ALA A 113 2.10 44.15 8.38
N LYS A 114 2.83 43.43 9.25
CA LYS A 114 4.04 43.95 9.91
C LYS A 114 5.25 44.01 8.99
N GLN A 115 5.21 43.31 7.85
CA GLN A 115 6.36 43.09 6.96
C GLN A 115 6.23 43.80 5.61
N VAL A 116 5.09 44.45 5.33
CA VAL A 116 4.78 45.13 4.06
C VAL A 116 4.24 46.54 4.32
N GLU A 117 4.25 47.40 3.30
CA GLU A 117 3.81 48.79 3.43
C GLU A 117 2.28 48.91 3.50
N GLU A 118 1.56 48.10 2.71
CA GLU A 118 0.10 48.14 2.66
C GLU A 118 -0.50 46.75 2.44
N LEU A 119 -1.56 46.41 3.20
CA LEU A 119 -2.26 45.14 3.11
C LEU A 119 -3.78 45.34 3.15
N HIS A 120 -4.51 44.68 2.24
CA HIS A 120 -5.97 44.63 2.25
C HIS A 120 -6.47 43.19 2.33
N VAL A 121 -7.43 42.92 3.23
CA VAL A 121 -8.13 41.63 3.29
C VAL A 121 -9.51 41.78 2.66
N VAL A 122 -9.80 40.97 1.64
CA VAL A 122 -11.08 40.96 0.92
C VAL A 122 -11.66 39.55 0.89
N ARG A 123 -12.98 39.44 0.68
CA ARG A 123 -13.67 38.14 0.72
C ARG A 123 -13.87 37.46 -0.64
N THR A 124 -13.67 38.18 -1.74
CA THR A 124 -13.83 37.65 -3.11
C THR A 124 -12.80 38.24 -4.06
N SER A 125 -12.51 37.54 -5.16
CA SER A 125 -11.58 38.04 -6.18
C SER A 125 -12.11 39.29 -6.91
N SER A 126 -13.44 39.45 -7.00
CA SER A 126 -14.05 40.66 -7.55
C SER A 126 -13.85 41.89 -6.65
N ALA A 127 -13.82 41.71 -5.32
CA ALA A 127 -13.49 42.79 -4.40
C ALA A 127 -12.01 43.20 -4.49
N ALA A 128 -11.10 42.24 -4.73
CA ALA A 128 -9.70 42.55 -5.01
C ALA A 128 -9.56 43.42 -6.29
N LEU A 129 -10.27 43.09 -7.38
CA LEU A 129 -10.26 43.90 -8.61
C LEU A 129 -10.73 45.34 -8.39
N ALA A 130 -11.63 45.56 -7.44
CA ALA A 130 -12.17 46.89 -7.13
C ALA A 130 -11.15 47.84 -6.49
N LEU A 131 -10.01 47.34 -6.00
CA LEU A 131 -8.90 48.16 -5.51
C LEU A 131 -8.20 48.94 -6.64
N GLY A 132 -8.39 48.49 -7.89
CA GLY A 132 -7.89 49.18 -9.08
C GLY A 132 -6.44 48.85 -9.46
N PRO A 133 -6.05 49.19 -10.71
CA PRO A 133 -4.75 48.81 -11.28
C PRO A 133 -3.57 49.47 -10.56
N GLU A 134 -3.74 50.69 -10.07
CA GLU A 134 -2.69 51.44 -9.36
C GLU A 134 -2.23 50.72 -8.08
N PHE A 135 -3.17 50.10 -7.36
CA PHE A 135 -2.85 49.30 -6.18
C PHE A 135 -2.23 47.96 -6.57
N LEU A 136 -2.86 47.25 -7.51
CA LEU A 136 -2.55 45.87 -7.85
C LEU A 136 -1.24 45.67 -8.62
N LYS A 137 -0.69 46.74 -9.23
CA LYS A 137 0.60 46.67 -9.93
C LYS A 137 1.73 46.21 -9.01
N GLY A 138 2.27 45.03 -9.28
CA GLY A 138 3.32 44.40 -8.47
C GLY A 138 2.87 43.94 -7.08
N ALA A 139 1.56 44.01 -6.77
CA ALA A 139 1.04 43.53 -5.49
C ALA A 139 0.95 42.01 -5.48
N LEU A 140 1.28 41.40 -4.34
CA LEU A 140 1.05 39.99 -4.10
C LEU A 140 -0.42 39.76 -3.77
N VAL A 141 -1.09 38.89 -4.53
CA VAL A 141 -2.49 38.52 -4.29
C VAL A 141 -2.53 37.10 -3.72
N LEU A 142 -2.63 36.98 -2.39
CA LEU A 142 -2.70 35.70 -1.70
C LEU A 142 -4.14 35.20 -1.62
N VAL A 143 -4.39 34.00 -2.10
CA VAL A 143 -5.69 33.35 -2.03
C VAL A 143 -5.66 32.26 -0.97
N ASN A 144 -6.45 32.42 0.09
CA ASN A 144 -6.64 31.38 1.08
C ASN A 144 -7.65 30.35 0.56
N HIS A 145 -7.16 29.15 0.24
CA HIS A 145 -7.93 28.09 -0.39
C HIS A 145 -8.03 26.84 0.50
N GLY A 146 -9.23 26.25 0.49
CA GLY A 146 -9.54 24.95 1.07
C GLY A 146 -10.71 24.31 0.31
N PRO A 147 -10.84 22.98 0.30
CA PRO A 147 -11.91 22.27 -0.39
C PRO A 147 -13.29 22.81 -0.02
N GLY A 148 -14.07 23.17 -1.04
CA GLY A 148 -15.45 23.66 -0.88
C GLY A 148 -15.60 25.10 -0.39
N LEU A 149 -14.51 25.86 -0.20
CA LEU A 149 -14.59 27.31 0.05
C LEU A 149 -15.11 28.09 -1.15
N TYR A 150 -14.75 27.64 -2.35
CA TYR A 150 -15.26 28.12 -3.61
C TYR A 150 -16.32 27.14 -4.15
N ASP A 151 -17.14 27.58 -5.10
CA ASP A 151 -18.27 26.82 -5.66
C ASP A 151 -19.47 26.61 -4.71
N GLY A 152 -19.48 27.26 -3.55
CA GLY A 152 -20.65 27.29 -2.65
C GLY A 152 -20.95 25.99 -1.92
N LEU A 153 -20.04 25.01 -1.95
CA LEU A 153 -20.23 23.69 -1.34
C LEU A 153 -20.29 23.74 0.20
N ASN A 154 -19.63 24.73 0.80
CA ASN A 154 -19.83 25.08 2.21
C ASN A 154 -20.44 26.48 2.33
N PRO A 155 -21.78 26.63 2.41
CA PRO A 155 -22.43 27.94 2.43
C PRO A 155 -22.12 28.75 3.70
N ARG A 156 -21.70 28.11 4.79
CA ARG A 156 -21.27 28.82 6.01
C ARG A 156 -19.95 29.52 5.78
N LEU A 157 -19.00 28.89 5.07
CA LEU A 157 -17.64 29.42 4.88
C LEU A 157 -17.44 30.16 3.56
N SER A 158 -18.16 29.79 2.50
CA SER A 158 -18.07 30.37 1.17
C SER A 158 -18.74 31.75 1.05
N GLN A 159 -18.43 32.45 -0.05
CA GLN A 159 -19.18 33.63 -0.54
C GLN A 159 -19.98 33.32 -1.81
N GLY A 160 -20.01 32.05 -2.26
CA GLY A 160 -20.68 31.63 -3.50
C GLY A 160 -19.89 31.95 -4.77
N GLU A 161 -18.65 32.43 -4.68
CA GLU A 161 -17.75 32.59 -5.82
C GLU A 161 -17.29 31.22 -6.34
N SER A 162 -17.38 30.98 -7.65
CA SER A 162 -16.91 29.73 -8.26
C SER A 162 -15.40 29.73 -8.48
N THR A 163 -14.81 28.54 -8.50
CA THR A 163 -13.38 28.34 -8.79
C THR A 163 -13.02 28.92 -10.17
N THR A 164 -13.88 28.73 -11.17
CA THR A 164 -13.70 29.31 -12.52
C THR A 164 -13.62 30.84 -12.48
N ARG A 165 -14.51 31.50 -11.74
CA ARG A 165 -14.53 32.97 -11.64
C ARG A 165 -13.31 33.50 -10.90
N LEU A 166 -12.89 32.82 -9.83
CA LEU A 166 -11.64 33.12 -9.13
C LEU A 166 -10.46 33.12 -10.11
N LEU A 167 -10.24 32.01 -10.84
CA LEU A 167 -9.11 31.87 -11.75
C LEU A 167 -9.14 32.91 -12.89
N GLN A 168 -10.32 33.20 -13.46
CA GLN A 168 -10.48 34.25 -14.47
C GLN A 168 -10.06 35.63 -13.95
N ASN A 169 -10.44 35.98 -12.72
CA ASN A 169 -10.07 37.26 -12.13
C ASN A 169 -8.58 37.31 -11.76
N LEU A 170 -7.99 36.22 -11.28
CA LEU A 170 -6.55 36.16 -11.00
C LEU A 170 -5.73 36.28 -12.28
N ASP A 171 -6.12 35.61 -13.37
CA ASP A 171 -5.46 35.74 -14.68
C ASP A 171 -5.57 37.18 -15.21
N ARG A 172 -6.74 37.80 -15.05
CA ARG A 172 -6.94 39.21 -15.39
C ARG A 172 -6.02 40.13 -14.58
N MET A 173 -5.90 39.94 -13.26
CA MET A 173 -4.99 40.72 -12.42
C MET A 173 -3.53 40.50 -12.85
N LYS A 174 -3.12 39.27 -13.15
CA LYS A 174 -1.78 38.92 -13.63
C LYS A 174 -1.45 39.64 -14.94
N ARG A 175 -2.34 39.55 -15.93
CA ARG A 175 -2.08 40.02 -17.31
C ARG A 175 -2.34 41.51 -17.52
N GLU A 176 -3.44 42.04 -17.00
CA GLU A 176 -3.85 43.43 -17.24
C GLU A 176 -3.28 44.41 -16.21
N MET A 177 -2.94 43.92 -15.01
CA MET A 177 -2.57 44.76 -13.86
C MET A 177 -1.19 44.42 -13.29
N GLU A 178 -0.46 43.47 -13.89
CA GLU A 178 0.87 43.02 -13.44
C GLU A 178 0.91 42.55 -11.96
N ALA A 179 -0.21 42.10 -11.41
CA ALA A 179 -0.27 41.53 -10.06
C ALA A 179 0.43 40.17 -9.99
N LEU A 180 0.78 39.74 -8.78
CA LEU A 180 1.46 38.49 -8.50
C LEU A 180 0.52 37.56 -7.71
N PRO A 181 -0.42 36.84 -8.35
CA PRO A 181 -1.32 35.95 -7.64
C PRO A 181 -0.61 34.68 -7.15
N LEU A 182 -1.00 34.20 -5.97
CA LEU A 182 -0.52 32.96 -5.36
C LEU A 182 -1.65 32.30 -4.57
N ILE A 183 -1.90 31.01 -4.83
CA ILE A 183 -2.93 30.25 -4.13
C ILE A 183 -2.30 29.42 -3.01
N ILE A 184 -2.86 29.52 -1.82
CA ILE A 184 -2.39 28.82 -0.62
C ILE A 184 -3.37 27.70 -0.29
N HIS A 185 -2.91 26.44 -0.41
CA HIS A 185 -3.72 25.27 -0.08
C HIS A 185 -3.53 24.86 1.37
N HIS A 186 -4.59 25.00 2.17
CA HIS A 186 -4.64 24.50 3.54
C HIS A 186 -4.93 23.01 3.63
N SER A 187 -5.58 22.46 2.61
CA SER A 187 -5.75 21.03 2.41
C SER A 187 -5.89 20.71 0.92
N LEU A 188 -5.51 19.48 0.57
CA LEU A 188 -5.57 18.94 -0.78
C LEU A 188 -6.25 17.58 -0.73
N LEU A 189 -7.05 17.27 -1.75
CA LEU A 189 -7.80 16.03 -1.83
C LEU A 189 -7.15 15.05 -2.80
N ASP A 190 -7.35 13.77 -2.54
CA ASP A 190 -7.16 12.67 -3.50
C ASP A 190 -8.45 12.43 -4.31
N THR A 191 -8.45 11.43 -5.18
CA THR A 191 -9.51 11.14 -6.18
C THR A 191 -10.86 10.72 -5.60
N GLU A 192 -10.95 10.45 -4.31
CA GLU A 192 -12.18 9.95 -3.66
C GLU A 192 -13.37 10.92 -3.76
N HIS A 193 -13.11 12.24 -3.88
CA HIS A 193 -14.13 13.26 -4.04
C HIS A 193 -14.08 13.88 -5.44
N GLU A 194 -14.67 13.20 -6.43
CA GLU A 194 -14.65 13.59 -7.86
C GLU A 194 -14.92 15.09 -8.10
N LEU A 195 -15.97 15.65 -7.50
CA LEU A 195 -16.31 17.06 -7.68
C LEU A 195 -15.25 18.00 -7.09
N LEU A 196 -14.77 17.76 -5.87
CA LEU A 196 -13.81 18.65 -5.24
C LEU A 196 -12.41 18.47 -5.83
N PHE A 197 -12.03 17.24 -6.17
CA PHE A 197 -10.78 16.93 -6.84
C PHE A 197 -10.73 17.58 -8.22
N SER A 198 -11.80 17.52 -9.01
CA SER A 198 -11.86 18.18 -10.32
C SER A 198 -11.66 19.70 -10.25
N ARG A 199 -12.17 20.37 -9.21
CA ARG A 199 -11.92 21.80 -8.96
C ARG A 199 -10.49 22.08 -8.55
N GLN A 200 -9.91 21.20 -7.72
CA GLN A 200 -8.48 21.27 -7.41
C GLN A 200 -7.62 21.11 -8.67
N GLN A 201 -7.93 20.15 -9.55
CA GLN A 201 -7.22 19.98 -10.82
C GLN A 201 -7.35 21.20 -11.73
N GLN A 202 -8.53 21.84 -11.77
CA GLN A 202 -8.71 23.10 -12.49
C GLN A 202 -7.74 24.20 -12.00
N ILE A 203 -7.46 24.26 -10.69
CA ILE A 203 -6.47 25.17 -10.12
C ILE A 203 -5.05 24.75 -10.52
N MET A 204 -4.71 23.46 -10.37
CA MET A 204 -3.37 22.94 -10.68
C MET A 204 -3.00 23.06 -12.16
N ASN A 205 -3.99 23.07 -13.05
CA ASN A 205 -3.78 23.24 -14.49
C ASN A 205 -3.78 24.72 -14.95
N SER A 206 -3.97 25.67 -14.03
CA SER A 206 -3.96 27.11 -14.35
C SER A 206 -2.54 27.69 -14.37
N ASP A 207 -2.33 28.84 -15.01
CA ASP A 207 -1.02 29.54 -15.02
C ASP A 207 -0.75 30.32 -13.69
N ILE A 208 -1.48 30.00 -12.63
CA ILE A 208 -1.41 30.66 -11.31
C ILE A 208 -0.65 29.75 -10.33
N PRO A 209 0.45 30.23 -9.71
CA PRO A 209 1.21 29.39 -8.80
C PRO A 209 0.39 29.02 -7.56
N SER A 210 0.63 27.81 -7.07
CA SER A 210 0.03 27.25 -5.86
C SER A 210 1.10 26.81 -4.88
N ILE A 211 0.87 26.94 -3.57
CA ILE A 211 1.72 26.39 -2.52
C ILE A 211 0.92 25.44 -1.62
N ALA A 212 1.60 24.51 -0.97
CA ALA A 212 1.01 23.65 0.06
C ALA A 212 1.72 23.85 1.40
N PHE A 213 0.97 23.74 2.49
CA PHE A 213 1.54 23.68 3.84
C PHE A 213 1.90 22.26 4.30
N ILE A 214 1.83 21.29 3.38
CA ILE A 214 1.88 19.86 3.70
C ILE A 214 2.95 19.24 2.82
N SER A 215 4.06 18.85 3.43
CA SER A 215 5.25 18.39 2.68
C SER A 215 4.99 17.17 1.79
N SER A 216 4.20 16.21 2.29
CA SER A 216 3.80 15.03 1.50
C SER A 216 2.91 15.41 0.31
N ALA A 217 2.02 16.38 0.48
CA ALA A 217 1.13 16.84 -0.57
C ALA A 217 1.91 17.63 -1.64
N GLY A 218 2.85 18.49 -1.22
CA GLY A 218 3.68 19.22 -2.18
C GLY A 218 4.57 18.30 -3.02
N ARG A 219 5.09 17.21 -2.46
CA ARG A 219 5.72 16.14 -3.27
C ARG A 219 4.71 15.48 -4.22
N HIS A 220 3.52 15.16 -3.71
CA HIS A 220 2.49 14.46 -4.46
C HIS A 220 1.83 15.28 -5.60
N PHE A 221 1.84 16.62 -5.51
CA PHE A 221 1.30 17.55 -6.52
C PHE A 221 2.36 18.45 -7.18
N PHE A 222 3.64 18.26 -6.85
CA PHE A 222 4.78 19.07 -7.28
C PHE A 222 4.61 20.58 -6.99
N LEU A 223 4.25 20.90 -5.76
CA LEU A 223 4.06 22.26 -5.26
C LEU A 223 5.18 22.65 -4.28
N PRO A 224 5.56 23.92 -4.21
CA PRO A 224 6.46 24.40 -3.17
C PRO A 224 5.79 24.22 -1.81
N THR A 225 6.57 23.80 -0.84
CA THR A 225 6.09 23.48 0.51
C THR A 225 6.61 24.48 1.51
N LEU A 226 5.72 25.01 2.35
CA LEU A 226 6.05 25.89 3.46
C LEU A 226 5.57 25.29 4.78
N GLU A 227 6.25 25.63 5.87
CA GLU A 227 5.78 25.29 7.22
C GLU A 227 4.50 26.06 7.53
N LEU A 228 3.48 25.36 8.04
CA LEU A 228 2.30 26.04 8.59
C LEU A 228 2.68 26.68 9.93
N GLY A 229 2.49 27.99 10.04
CA GLY A 229 2.85 28.75 11.22
C GLY A 229 2.04 28.41 12.47
N VAL A 230 2.67 28.44 13.64
CA VAL A 230 2.01 28.45 14.95
C VAL A 230 1.28 29.76 15.16
N SER A 231 0.04 29.69 15.68
CA SER A 231 -0.80 30.86 15.96
C SER A 231 -0.05 31.90 16.80
N PRO A 232 0.08 33.16 16.35
CA PRO A 232 0.87 34.20 17.00
C PRO A 232 0.08 34.86 18.14
N VAL A 233 -0.29 34.07 19.15
CA VAL A 233 -1.13 34.51 20.26
C VAL A 233 -0.26 34.89 21.47
N PRO A 234 -0.58 35.98 22.20
CA PRO A 234 0.15 36.32 23.42
C PRO A 234 -0.06 35.24 24.48
N VAL A 235 1.02 34.62 24.94
CA VAL A 235 0.97 33.64 26.03
C VAL A 235 0.88 34.42 27.36
N PRO A 236 -0.13 34.17 28.21
CA PRO A 236 -0.19 34.79 29.54
C PRO A 236 1.03 34.40 30.39
N ASP A 237 1.50 35.31 31.25
CA ASP A 237 2.54 34.99 32.24
C ASP A 237 2.08 33.79 33.11
N HIS A 238 2.93 32.77 33.20
CA HIS A 238 2.63 31.53 33.89
C HIS A 238 3.02 31.62 35.38
N ASP A 239 2.05 31.88 36.26
CA ASP A 239 2.15 31.63 37.71
C ASP A 239 1.46 30.30 38.04
N TYR A 240 2.12 29.18 37.77
CA TYR A 240 1.67 27.87 38.26
C TYR A 240 2.69 27.34 39.28
N ALA A 241 2.44 27.66 40.55
CA ALA A 241 3.10 27.05 41.71
C ALA A 241 2.36 25.79 42.20
N ASP A 242 1.56 25.17 41.32
CA ASP A 242 0.73 24.02 41.66
C ASP A 242 1.52 22.72 41.50
N ASN A 243 1.54 21.90 42.54
CA ASN A 243 2.23 20.63 42.52
C ASN A 243 1.35 19.61 41.78
N ARG A 244 1.75 19.20 40.57
CA ARG A 244 1.02 18.22 39.75
C ARG A 244 0.78 16.90 40.50
N ASP A 245 1.64 16.55 41.45
CA ASP A 245 1.50 15.33 42.26
C ASP A 245 0.35 15.39 43.29
N GLU A 246 -0.21 16.58 43.54
CA GLU A 246 -1.25 16.82 44.55
C GLU A 246 -2.68 16.83 43.97
N ARG A 247 -2.84 16.74 42.65
CA ARG A 247 -4.14 16.78 41.96
C ARG A 247 -4.25 15.76 40.83
N PRO A 248 -5.48 15.43 40.37
CA PRO A 248 -5.66 14.69 39.13
C PRO A 248 -4.99 15.43 37.96
N GLU A 249 -4.32 14.68 37.10
CA GLU A 249 -3.72 15.22 35.88
C GLU A 249 -4.80 15.75 34.94
N ALA A 250 -4.50 16.85 34.27
CA ALA A 250 -5.40 17.51 33.33
C ALA A 250 -4.92 17.28 31.89
N VAL A 251 -5.77 16.65 31.08
CA VAL A 251 -5.57 16.48 29.65
C VAL A 251 -6.25 17.61 28.90
N GLY A 252 -5.45 18.43 28.24
CA GLY A 252 -5.95 19.53 27.43
C GLY A 252 -6.48 19.06 26.08
N PHE A 253 -7.65 19.53 25.70
CA PHE A 253 -8.23 19.34 24.37
C PHE A 253 -9.03 20.56 23.93
N PHE A 254 -8.96 20.88 22.63
CA PHE A 254 -9.96 21.74 22.03
C PHE A 254 -10.30 21.41 20.59
N GLY A 255 -11.50 21.80 20.17
CA GLY A 255 -11.93 21.78 18.77
C GLY A 255 -13.38 21.33 18.60
N PHE A 256 -13.77 21.08 17.35
CA PHE A 256 -15.12 20.62 17.04
C PHE A 256 -15.36 19.20 17.56
N PHE A 257 -16.52 18.97 18.17
CA PHE A 257 -17.07 17.64 18.39
C PHE A 257 -17.70 17.15 17.08
N GLN A 258 -17.09 16.14 16.50
CA GLN A 258 -17.55 15.51 15.27
C GLN A 258 -17.42 14.00 15.45
N TYR A 259 -18.49 13.36 15.92
CA TYR A 259 -18.53 11.92 16.14
C TYR A 259 -18.30 11.19 14.81
N GLY A 260 -17.36 10.24 14.79
CA GLY A 260 -16.89 9.55 13.57
C GLY A 260 -15.82 10.31 12.76
N GLY A 261 -15.66 11.62 12.96
CA GLY A 261 -14.56 12.40 12.37
C GLY A 261 -13.31 12.48 13.26
N LYS A 262 -13.50 12.50 14.58
CA LYS A 262 -12.43 12.48 15.60
C LYS A 262 -12.55 11.27 16.51
N ASP A 263 -11.41 10.79 16.98
CA ASP A 263 -11.30 9.64 17.88
C ASP A 263 -11.47 10.04 19.37
N PHE A 264 -12.69 10.44 19.74
CA PHE A 264 -12.97 10.79 21.14
C PHE A 264 -12.84 9.59 22.08
N ASP A 265 -12.99 8.35 21.58
CA ASP A 265 -12.85 7.13 22.37
C ASP A 265 -11.42 6.99 22.90
N SER A 266 -10.40 7.26 22.08
CA SER A 266 -9.01 7.30 22.53
C SER A 266 -8.74 8.38 23.59
N LEU A 267 -9.33 9.57 23.44
CA LEU A 267 -9.19 10.65 24.42
C LEU A 267 -9.83 10.25 25.77
N PHE A 268 -11.04 9.71 25.74
CA PHE A 268 -11.75 9.26 26.93
C PHE A 268 -11.06 8.07 27.61
N HIS A 269 -10.55 7.13 26.81
CA HIS A 269 -9.76 6.02 27.29
C HIS A 269 -8.52 6.52 28.03
N LEU A 270 -7.74 7.41 27.42
CA LEU A 270 -6.57 8.01 28.05
C LEU A 270 -6.92 8.59 29.43
N VAL A 271 -7.89 9.52 29.49
CA VAL A 271 -8.28 10.22 30.72
C VAL A 271 -8.69 9.24 31.83
N ARG A 272 -9.42 8.19 31.48
CA ARG A 272 -9.86 7.16 32.43
C ARG A 272 -8.67 6.36 32.98
N GLU A 273 -7.78 5.89 32.11
CA GLU A 273 -6.64 5.07 32.51
C GLU A 273 -5.64 5.83 33.39
N ILE A 274 -5.43 7.12 33.12
CA ILE A 274 -4.58 7.99 33.94
C ILE A 274 -5.26 8.50 35.22
N ARG A 275 -6.57 8.26 35.38
CA ARG A 275 -7.45 8.84 36.43
C ARG A 275 -7.39 10.37 36.48
N GLY A 276 -7.40 10.97 35.30
CA GLY A 276 -7.26 12.41 35.11
C GLY A 276 -8.60 13.12 34.94
N ARG A 277 -8.52 14.36 34.44
CA ARG A 277 -9.66 15.18 34.02
C ARG A 277 -9.41 15.81 32.65
N LEU A 278 -10.47 16.21 31.96
CA LEU A 278 -10.39 16.98 30.72
C LEU A 278 -10.45 18.48 31.01
N VAL A 279 -9.67 19.29 30.27
CA VAL A 279 -9.74 20.75 30.29
C VAL A 279 -9.69 21.34 28.88
N GLY A 280 -10.31 22.50 28.68
CA GLY A 280 -10.30 23.20 27.40
C GLY A 280 -11.67 23.55 26.87
N SER A 281 -11.90 23.35 25.57
CA SER A 281 -13.12 23.83 24.91
C SER A 281 -13.58 22.95 23.76
N VAL A 282 -14.86 22.59 23.76
CA VAL A 282 -15.48 21.79 22.70
C VAL A 282 -16.56 22.60 21.99
N ALA A 283 -16.50 22.63 20.67
CA ALA A 283 -17.53 23.32 19.89
C ALA A 283 -18.37 22.37 19.07
N THR A 284 -19.63 22.73 18.88
CA THR A 284 -20.59 21.91 18.15
C THR A 284 -21.30 22.75 17.11
N SER A 285 -21.84 22.08 16.10
CA SER A 285 -22.58 22.75 15.03
C SER A 285 -24.08 22.89 15.36
N ASN A 286 -24.56 22.13 16.34
CA ASN A 286 -25.92 22.10 16.84
C ASN A 286 -25.98 21.72 18.34
N THR A 287 -27.12 21.97 18.98
CA THR A 287 -27.33 21.74 20.42
C THR A 287 -27.43 20.26 20.79
N ASP A 288 -27.91 19.41 19.89
CA ASP A 288 -28.07 17.97 20.14
C ASP A 288 -26.71 17.25 20.24
N GLU A 289 -25.75 17.65 19.41
CA GLU A 289 -24.35 17.20 19.49
C GLU A 289 -23.70 17.53 20.82
N LEU A 290 -23.95 18.75 21.34
CA LEU A 290 -23.44 19.16 22.65
C LEU A 290 -24.06 18.31 23.75
N LYS A 291 -25.38 18.11 23.71
CA LYS A 291 -26.08 17.27 24.68
C LYS A 291 -25.55 15.83 24.67
N ARG A 292 -25.31 15.25 23.49
CA ARG A 292 -24.72 13.91 23.37
C ARG A 292 -23.30 13.83 23.94
N PHE A 293 -22.50 14.87 23.72
CA PHE A 293 -21.16 14.96 24.29
C PHE A 293 -21.22 15.01 25.82
N GLU A 294 -22.08 15.86 26.37
CA GLU A 294 -22.32 15.97 27.82
C GLU A 294 -22.83 14.65 28.42
N GLU A 295 -23.85 14.02 27.81
CA GLU A 295 -24.37 12.70 28.21
C GLU A 295 -23.27 11.63 28.18
N THR A 296 -22.36 11.68 27.20
CA THR A 296 -21.24 10.73 27.10
C THR A 296 -20.26 10.91 28.25
N LEU A 297 -19.88 12.15 28.57
CA LEU A 297 -19.00 12.45 29.70
C LEU A 297 -19.62 12.04 31.04
N GLU A 298 -20.92 12.30 31.22
CA GLU A 298 -21.67 11.89 32.42
C GLU A 298 -21.72 10.36 32.54
N ASN A 299 -22.08 9.64 31.46
CA ASN A 299 -22.16 8.18 31.45
C ASN A 299 -20.81 7.52 31.76
N LEU A 300 -19.72 8.09 31.23
CA LEU A 300 -18.36 7.62 31.48
C LEU A 300 -17.79 8.08 32.83
N HIS A 301 -18.52 8.93 33.57
CA HIS A 301 -18.10 9.53 34.84
C HIS A 301 -16.74 10.24 34.73
N LEU A 302 -16.49 10.93 33.61
CA LEU A 302 -15.22 11.61 33.34
C LEU A 302 -15.21 13.02 33.95
N PRO A 303 -14.31 13.31 34.90
CA PRO A 303 -14.14 14.67 35.41
C PRO A 303 -13.69 15.60 34.29
N HIS A 304 -14.31 16.77 34.18
CA HIS A 304 -13.96 17.72 33.14
C HIS A 304 -14.26 19.17 33.57
N ASP A 305 -13.47 20.09 33.04
CA ASP A 305 -13.73 21.52 33.00
C ASP A 305 -13.62 21.98 31.54
N LEU A 306 -14.60 21.51 30.75
CA LEU A 306 -14.71 21.83 29.33
C LEU A 306 -15.79 22.89 29.16
N GLY A 307 -15.41 24.03 28.62
CA GLY A 307 -16.40 24.97 28.13
C GLY A 307 -16.91 24.59 26.75
N SER A 308 -18.05 25.15 26.36
CA SER A 308 -18.67 24.91 25.05
C SER A 308 -18.66 26.15 24.15
N GLY A 309 -18.78 25.93 22.84
CA GLY A 309 -18.95 26.98 21.84
C GLY A 309 -17.66 27.60 21.32
N TRP A 310 -17.81 28.66 20.52
CA TRP A 310 -16.69 29.43 19.95
C TRP A 310 -16.24 30.53 20.89
N VAL A 311 -14.94 30.55 21.18
CA VAL A 311 -14.29 31.44 22.15
C VAL A 311 -13.17 32.22 21.49
N THR A 312 -12.73 33.28 22.14
CA THR A 312 -11.55 34.05 21.68
C THR A 312 -10.25 33.29 21.94
N ASP A 313 -9.18 33.64 21.24
CA ASP A 313 -7.86 33.02 21.44
C ASP A 313 -7.38 33.11 22.89
N MET A 314 -7.55 34.28 23.52
CA MET A 314 -7.15 34.50 24.92
C MET A 314 -7.99 33.68 25.90
N GLU A 315 -9.30 33.59 25.66
CA GLU A 315 -10.18 32.74 26.47
C GLU A 315 -9.84 31.25 26.31
N LEU A 316 -9.49 30.82 25.09
CA LEU A 316 -9.08 29.45 24.84
C LEU A 316 -7.76 29.12 25.55
N LEU A 317 -6.77 30.01 25.50
CA LEU A 317 -5.51 29.85 26.24
C LEU A 317 -5.76 29.77 27.74
N GLU A 318 -6.63 30.63 28.27
CA GLU A 318 -6.98 30.64 29.68
C GLU A 318 -7.64 29.32 30.13
N ARG A 319 -8.49 28.71 29.29
CA ARG A 319 -9.09 27.39 29.56
C ARG A 319 -8.08 26.25 29.45
N LEU A 320 -7.10 26.36 28.56
CA LEU A 320 -6.10 25.31 28.30
C LEU A 320 -4.89 25.38 29.23
N LYS A 321 -4.67 26.50 29.94
CA LYS A 321 -3.47 26.71 30.77
C LYS A 321 -3.28 25.68 31.88
N GLU A 322 -4.39 25.11 32.36
CA GLU A 322 -4.39 24.10 33.42
C GLU A 322 -3.95 22.72 32.94
N ALA A 323 -3.84 22.51 31.63
CA ALA A 323 -3.43 21.24 31.07
C ALA A 323 -1.99 20.90 31.46
N ASP A 324 -1.77 19.66 31.89
CA ASP A 324 -0.44 19.11 32.13
C ASP A 324 0.19 18.63 30.83
N TYR A 325 -0.64 18.18 29.89
CA TYR A 325 -0.27 17.76 28.54
C TYR A 325 -1.48 17.80 27.60
N PHE A 326 -1.23 17.77 26.29
CA PHE A 326 -2.26 17.78 25.27
C PHE A 326 -2.33 16.44 24.55
N TYR A 327 -3.56 15.96 24.32
CA TYR A 327 -3.84 14.91 23.35
C TYR A 327 -4.94 15.38 22.41
N LEU A 328 -4.65 15.36 21.10
CA LEU A 328 -5.58 15.82 20.08
C LEU A 328 -6.09 14.64 19.25
N PRO A 329 -7.29 14.13 19.55
CA PRO A 329 -7.87 13.01 18.83
C PRO A 329 -8.24 13.41 17.41
N GLN A 330 -7.87 12.57 16.46
CA GLN A 330 -8.25 12.69 15.07
C GLN A 330 -8.31 11.29 14.48
N ASN A 331 -9.33 10.97 13.67
CA ASN A 331 -9.27 9.75 12.86
C ASN A 331 -8.34 9.98 11.67
N ASP A 332 -7.79 8.91 11.10
CA ASP A 332 -7.05 8.99 9.85
C ASP A 332 -8.03 9.14 8.67
N TYR A 333 -7.81 10.10 7.76
CA TYR A 333 -8.60 10.28 6.52
C TYR A 333 -7.72 10.57 5.30
N ASP A 334 -8.21 10.22 4.11
CA ASP A 334 -7.45 10.12 2.85
C ASP A 334 -7.25 11.44 2.10
N HIS A 335 -7.35 12.57 2.80
CA HIS A 335 -6.99 13.87 2.23
C HIS A 335 -5.86 14.52 3.01
N TRP A 336 -5.01 15.24 2.29
CA TRP A 336 -3.89 15.96 2.87
C TRP A 336 -4.40 17.18 3.62
N ASN A 337 -4.19 17.22 4.93
CA ASN A 337 -4.45 18.39 5.74
C ASN A 337 -3.33 18.63 6.77
N ASN A 338 -3.45 19.71 7.53
CA ASN A 338 -2.64 19.97 8.71
C ASN A 338 -3.54 20.29 9.90
N SER A 339 -2.98 20.20 11.11
CA SER A 339 -3.71 20.53 12.32
C SER A 339 -3.39 21.93 12.85
N ALA A 340 -4.31 22.84 12.57
CA ALA A 340 -4.39 24.15 13.19
C ALA A 340 -4.42 24.09 14.73
N THR A 341 -5.17 23.11 15.28
CA THR A 341 -5.35 22.89 16.72
C THR A 341 -4.05 22.46 17.40
N ALA A 342 -3.31 21.54 16.79
CA ALA A 342 -2.03 21.08 17.32
C ALA A 342 -1.02 22.22 17.41
N ARG A 343 -0.95 23.05 16.38
CA ARG A 343 -0.09 24.24 16.39
C ARG A 343 -0.51 25.25 17.42
N PHE A 344 -1.81 25.48 17.63
CA PHE A 344 -2.26 26.42 18.66
C PHE A 344 -1.81 25.99 20.06
N VAL A 345 -1.95 24.71 20.44
CA VAL A 345 -1.57 24.25 21.78
C VAL A 345 -0.07 24.30 22.05
N THR A 346 0.79 24.29 21.01
CA THR A 346 2.25 24.45 21.18
C THR A 346 2.65 25.81 21.76
N ASN A 347 1.75 26.80 21.76
CA ASN A 347 1.97 28.05 22.48
C ASN A 347 2.12 27.83 24.00
N LEU A 348 1.50 26.76 24.52
CA LEU A 348 1.62 26.34 25.91
C LEU A 348 2.77 25.32 25.98
N ASP A 349 3.78 25.64 26.79
CA ASP A 349 4.97 24.81 27.00
C ASP A 349 4.61 23.51 27.74
N ARG A 350 3.97 22.56 27.04
CA ARG A 350 3.46 21.29 27.56
C ARG A 350 3.72 20.17 26.55
N PRO A 351 3.91 18.92 26.99
CA PRO A 351 4.00 17.78 26.09
C PRO A 351 2.78 17.66 25.18
N LEU A 352 3.03 17.35 23.91
CA LEU A 352 2.01 17.16 22.88
C LEU A 352 2.03 15.72 22.37
N PHE A 353 0.97 14.99 22.68
CA PHE A 353 0.74 13.63 22.19
C PHE A 353 -0.24 13.67 21.02
N LEU A 354 0.12 13.02 19.92
CA LEU A 354 -0.70 12.98 18.71
C LEU A 354 -0.79 11.54 18.20
N PRO A 355 -1.91 11.14 17.58
CA PRO A 355 -1.90 9.92 16.81
C PRO A 355 -1.02 10.09 15.55
N PRO A 356 -0.41 9.02 15.01
CA PRO A 356 0.47 9.09 13.84
C PRO A 356 -0.31 9.24 12.52
N HIS A 357 -1.19 10.23 12.45
CA HIS A 357 -2.10 10.44 11.31
C HIS A 357 -1.71 11.66 10.48
N HIS A 358 -2.23 11.67 9.25
CA HIS A 358 -1.90 12.67 8.22
C HIS A 358 -1.79 14.13 8.70
N PRO A 359 -2.75 14.67 9.48
CA PRO A 359 -2.75 16.07 9.92
C PRO A 359 -1.58 16.48 10.81
N PHE A 360 -0.85 15.50 11.35
CA PHE A 360 0.16 15.68 12.39
C PHE A 360 1.55 15.25 11.95
N LEU A 361 1.69 14.59 10.80
CA LEU A 361 2.97 14.01 10.35
C LEU A 361 4.07 15.07 10.19
N ASP A 362 3.69 16.31 9.86
CA ASP A 362 4.59 17.45 9.74
C ASP A 362 5.04 18.03 11.09
N MET A 363 4.47 17.57 12.20
CA MET A 363 4.81 17.93 13.57
C MET A 363 5.62 16.84 14.29
N GLU A 364 6.14 15.83 13.57
CA GLU A 364 6.92 14.73 14.14
C GLU A 364 8.03 15.22 15.10
N ASP A 365 8.73 16.29 14.74
CA ASP A 365 9.83 16.88 15.52
C ASP A 365 9.34 17.73 16.71
N GLY A 366 8.05 18.03 16.79
CA GLY A 366 7.39 18.80 17.86
C GLY A 366 6.45 17.99 18.75
N SER A 367 6.20 16.72 18.44
CA SER A 367 5.25 15.87 19.18
C SER A 367 5.77 14.47 19.48
N ILE A 368 4.99 13.74 20.27
CA ILE A 368 5.19 12.31 20.55
C ILE A 368 4.02 11.55 19.93
N PHE A 369 4.32 10.64 18.99
CA PHE A 369 3.29 9.80 18.39
C PHE A 369 2.96 8.60 19.26
N ALA A 370 1.66 8.34 19.36
CA ALA A 370 1.09 7.32 20.20
C ALA A 370 -0.13 6.70 19.52
N ALA A 371 -0.07 5.39 19.28
CA ALA A 371 -1.26 4.61 18.95
C ALA A 371 -2.17 4.49 20.18
N THR A 372 -3.48 4.32 19.95
CA THR A 372 -4.51 4.26 20.99
C THR A 372 -4.18 3.25 22.09
N GLU A 373 -3.71 2.07 21.70
CA GLU A 373 -3.41 0.96 22.60
C GLU A 373 -2.24 1.27 23.58
N ASP A 374 -1.30 2.10 23.15
CA ASP A 374 -0.08 2.40 23.92
C ASP A 374 -0.16 3.77 24.62
N LEU A 375 -1.10 4.63 24.20
CA LEU A 375 -1.23 6.02 24.63
C LEU A 375 -1.17 6.22 26.16
N PRO A 376 -1.95 5.52 27.01
CA PRO A 376 -1.87 5.71 28.47
C PRO A 376 -0.48 5.42 29.05
N ARG A 377 0.19 4.37 28.55
CA ARG A 377 1.52 3.96 29.02
C ARG A 377 2.58 4.99 28.65
N ILE A 378 2.48 5.57 27.46
CA ILE A 378 3.39 6.62 26.97
C ILE A 378 3.23 7.88 27.79
N VAL A 379 1.99 8.34 27.97
CA VAL A 379 1.70 9.52 28.79
C VAL A 379 2.24 9.33 30.21
N ALA A 380 2.03 8.15 30.81
CA ALA A 380 2.55 7.83 32.13
C ALA A 380 4.10 7.90 32.22
N HIS A 381 4.82 7.50 31.17
CA HIS A 381 6.29 7.60 31.13
C HIS A 381 6.79 9.05 31.14
N PHE A 382 6.10 9.93 30.43
CA PHE A 382 6.41 11.36 30.36
C PHE A 382 5.95 12.15 31.60
N ARG A 383 5.40 11.48 32.62
CA ARG A 383 5.18 12.09 33.94
C ARG A 383 6.50 12.36 34.65
N GLU A 384 7.52 11.55 34.43
CA GLU A 384 8.80 11.74 35.13
C GLU A 384 9.41 13.11 34.78
N PRO A 385 9.87 13.92 35.76
CA PRO A 385 10.28 15.30 35.52
C PRO A 385 11.32 15.47 34.39
N GLY A 386 12.26 14.52 34.27
CA GLY A 386 13.26 14.53 33.21
C GLY A 386 12.67 14.33 31.81
N HIS A 387 11.81 13.34 31.63
CA HIS A 387 11.13 13.08 30.36
C HIS A 387 10.15 14.19 30.01
N TYR A 388 9.42 14.71 31.01
CA TYR A 388 8.53 15.85 30.83
C TYR A 388 9.27 17.07 30.27
N ALA A 389 10.40 17.43 30.88
CA ALA A 389 11.22 18.55 30.40
C ALA A 389 11.73 18.34 28.97
N GLN A 390 12.12 17.11 28.61
CA GLN A 390 12.52 16.77 27.24
C GLN A 390 11.38 16.95 26.24
N ALA A 391 10.16 16.51 26.59
CA ALA A 391 9.00 16.67 25.73
C ALA A 391 8.59 18.15 25.56
N VAL A 392 8.69 18.96 26.62
CA VAL A 392 8.44 20.40 26.55
C VAL A 392 9.48 21.09 25.66
N GLU A 393 10.76 20.74 25.80
CA GLU A 393 11.82 21.32 24.98
C GLU A 393 11.62 21.01 23.49
N ARG A 394 11.15 19.80 23.16
CA ARG A 394 10.77 19.42 21.80
C ARG A 394 9.67 20.33 21.24
N VAL A 395 8.61 20.58 22.03
CA VAL A 395 7.52 21.49 21.65
C VAL A 395 8.00 22.92 21.45
N ARG A 396 8.90 23.41 22.32
CA ARG A 396 9.51 24.75 22.20
C ARG A 396 10.33 24.89 20.93
N ALA A 397 11.21 23.94 20.66
CA ALA A 397 12.05 23.93 19.46
C ALA A 397 11.19 23.94 18.19
N PHE A 398 10.12 23.15 18.16
CA PHE A 398 9.15 23.18 17.06
C PHE A 398 8.46 24.55 16.94
N ARG A 399 7.95 25.11 18.04
CA ARG A 399 7.29 26.43 18.05
C ARG A 399 8.18 27.53 17.49
N GLU A 400 9.45 27.56 17.90
CA GLU A 400 10.43 28.55 17.43
C GLU A 400 10.72 28.41 15.94
N ARG A 401 10.88 27.17 15.45
CA ARG A 401 11.04 26.87 14.02
C ARG A 401 9.80 27.30 13.22
N ALA A 402 8.61 26.97 13.72
CA ALA A 402 7.35 27.09 13.02
C ALA A 402 6.57 28.39 13.36
N GLN A 403 7.23 29.48 13.75
CA GLN A 403 6.50 30.74 14.02
C GLN A 403 5.76 31.27 12.77
N MET A 404 4.54 31.81 12.93
CA MET A 404 3.78 32.41 11.82
C MET A 404 4.55 33.52 11.09
N ALA A 405 5.39 34.28 11.80
CA ALA A 405 6.26 35.28 11.21
C ALA A 405 7.22 34.67 10.17
N ASN A 406 7.77 33.47 10.46
CA ASN A 406 8.65 32.74 9.56
C ASN A 406 7.88 32.28 8.31
N THR A 407 6.64 31.79 8.46
CA THR A 407 5.76 31.43 7.33
C THR A 407 5.49 32.65 6.44
N ALA A 408 5.10 33.79 7.04
CA ALA A 408 4.85 35.03 6.30
C ALA A 408 6.09 35.53 5.55
N THR A 409 7.27 35.43 6.17
CA THR A 409 8.55 35.75 5.51
C THR A 409 8.86 34.76 4.38
N ALA A 410 8.69 33.46 4.60
CA ALA A 410 9.00 32.43 3.62
C ALA A 410 8.14 32.51 2.34
N ILE A 411 6.87 32.92 2.45
CA ILE A 411 6.02 33.21 1.28
C ILE A 411 6.65 34.29 0.38
N ARG A 412 7.40 35.22 0.96
CA ARG A 412 8.02 36.33 0.23
C ARG A 412 9.46 36.10 -0.17
N THR A 413 10.13 35.06 0.34
CA THR A 413 11.59 34.90 0.12
C THR A 413 12.02 33.52 -0.33
N ALA A 414 11.26 32.46 -0.02
CA ALA A 414 11.75 31.08 -0.13
C ALA A 414 11.06 30.26 -1.23
N LEU A 415 10.05 30.79 -1.93
CA LEU A 415 9.22 29.98 -2.85
C LEU A 415 9.99 29.31 -3.99
N VAL A 416 10.98 30.00 -4.55
CA VAL A 416 11.83 29.46 -5.64
C VAL A 416 12.66 28.29 -5.11
N ASP A 417 13.40 28.52 -4.02
CA ASP A 417 14.24 27.50 -3.39
C ASP A 417 13.42 26.28 -2.96
N ARG A 418 12.23 26.50 -2.38
CA ARG A 418 11.33 25.41 -1.97
C ARG A 418 10.76 24.63 -3.15
N GLN A 419 10.46 25.30 -4.27
CA GLN A 419 10.03 24.57 -5.47
C GLN A 419 11.16 23.72 -6.05
N SER A 420 12.39 24.24 -6.06
CA SER A 420 13.55 23.48 -6.49
C SER A 420 13.91 22.36 -5.54
N GLU A 421 13.79 22.54 -4.23
CA GLU A 421 13.99 21.47 -3.23
C GLU A 421 12.99 20.32 -3.42
N VAL A 422 11.72 20.64 -3.65
CA VAL A 422 10.68 19.62 -3.95
C VAL A 422 11.02 18.91 -5.25
N GLY A 423 11.34 19.64 -6.32
CA GLY A 423 11.73 19.07 -7.61
C GLY A 423 12.97 18.17 -7.49
N GLN A 424 14.00 18.63 -6.79
CA GLN A 424 15.19 17.83 -6.49
C GLN A 424 14.81 16.59 -5.71
N THR A 425 14.10 16.70 -4.58
CA THR A 425 13.68 15.55 -3.76
C THR A 425 12.92 14.48 -4.58
N LEU A 426 12.03 14.92 -5.47
CA LEU A 426 11.30 14.04 -6.39
C LEU A 426 12.23 13.32 -7.37
N LEU A 427 13.22 14.04 -7.89
CA LEU A 427 14.28 13.47 -8.71
C LEU A 427 15.20 12.56 -7.87
N GLU A 428 15.39 12.81 -6.57
CA GLU A 428 16.39 12.14 -5.73
C GLU A 428 15.92 10.85 -5.05
N THR A 429 14.66 10.46 -5.23
CA THR A 429 14.07 9.26 -4.63
C THR A 429 14.58 7.98 -5.34
N PRO A 430 15.05 6.95 -4.59
CA PRO A 430 15.54 5.69 -5.17
C PRO A 430 14.50 4.91 -6.01
N SER A 431 14.91 4.33 -7.15
CA SER A 431 14.13 3.59 -8.16
C SER A 431 15.05 2.76 -9.08
N VAL A 432 14.66 1.54 -9.40
CA VAL A 432 15.41 0.62 -10.28
C VAL A 432 15.45 1.09 -11.75
N CYS A 433 14.42 1.79 -12.22
CA CYS A 433 14.27 2.15 -13.64
C CYS A 433 15.33 3.14 -14.16
N SER A 434 16.05 3.81 -13.27
CA SER A 434 17.03 4.81 -13.66
C SER A 434 18.40 4.26 -13.98
N LEU A 435 18.79 3.18 -13.31
CA LEU A 435 20.06 2.54 -13.62
C LEU A 435 19.95 1.94 -15.02
N GLU A 436 18.77 1.39 -15.32
CA GLU A 436 18.39 1.01 -16.67
C GLU A 436 18.53 2.20 -17.62
N ARG A 437 17.88 3.34 -17.33
CA ARG A 437 17.98 4.60 -18.11
C ARG A 437 19.42 5.03 -18.37
N PHE A 438 20.26 5.09 -17.33
CA PHE A 438 21.67 5.44 -17.44
C PHE A 438 22.40 4.55 -18.42
N MET A 439 22.15 3.23 -18.37
CA MET A 439 22.75 2.26 -19.29
C MET A 439 22.23 2.40 -20.73
N GLU A 440 21.11 3.10 -20.96
CA GLU A 440 20.61 3.40 -22.31
C GLU A 440 21.27 4.63 -22.94
N LEU A 441 21.90 5.48 -22.13
CA LEU A 441 22.60 6.67 -22.62
C LEU A 441 23.86 6.29 -23.39
N SER A 442 24.26 7.11 -24.37
CA SER A 442 25.56 6.96 -25.03
C SER A 442 26.71 7.17 -24.05
N GLU A 443 27.91 6.67 -24.33
CA GLU A 443 29.09 6.85 -23.44
C GLU A 443 29.37 8.33 -23.12
N ALA A 444 29.14 9.23 -24.08
CA ALA A 444 29.29 10.67 -23.89
C ALA A 444 28.25 11.25 -22.92
N GLU A 445 27.00 10.80 -23.03
CA GLU A 445 25.90 11.20 -22.15
C GLU A 445 26.02 10.56 -20.76
N GLN A 446 26.49 9.31 -20.66
CA GLN A 446 26.83 8.69 -19.37
C GLN A 446 27.94 9.45 -18.66
N SER A 447 28.98 9.87 -19.38
CA SER A 447 30.07 10.68 -18.82
C SER A 447 29.56 12.05 -18.33
N LEU A 448 28.65 12.69 -19.08
CA LEU A 448 28.01 13.94 -18.69
C LEU A 448 27.10 13.76 -17.46
N PHE A 449 26.27 12.71 -17.47
CA PHE A 449 25.38 12.30 -16.37
C PHE A 449 26.20 12.11 -15.09
N MET A 450 27.29 11.35 -15.17
CA MET A 450 28.22 11.10 -14.07
C MET A 450 28.87 12.38 -13.51
N HIS A 451 29.42 13.21 -14.39
CA HIS A 451 30.05 14.48 -14.02
C HIS A 451 29.05 15.45 -13.35
N GLN A 452 27.85 15.60 -13.91
CA GLN A 452 26.82 16.51 -13.38
C GLN A 452 26.22 16.04 -12.06
N LEU A 453 26.27 14.73 -11.79
CA LEU A 453 25.92 14.18 -10.50
C LEU A 453 27.05 14.30 -9.47
N GLY A 454 28.28 14.66 -9.85
CA GLY A 454 29.42 14.61 -8.93
C GLY A 454 29.76 13.19 -8.51
N ALA A 455 29.37 12.21 -9.33
CA ALA A 455 29.70 10.81 -9.13
C ALA A 455 31.09 10.54 -9.72
N ASP A 456 31.89 9.73 -9.03
CA ASP A 456 33.21 9.33 -9.54
C ASP A 456 33.01 8.46 -10.81
N PRO A 457 33.54 8.85 -11.98
CA PRO A 457 33.45 8.06 -13.21
C PRO A 457 33.98 6.63 -13.07
N GLU A 458 34.91 6.38 -12.13
CA GLU A 458 35.43 5.05 -11.84
C GLU A 458 34.49 4.22 -10.94
N PHE A 459 33.60 4.88 -10.19
CA PHE A 459 32.62 4.27 -9.30
C PHE A 459 31.21 4.86 -9.46
N PRO A 460 30.57 4.70 -10.65
CA PRO A 460 29.20 5.18 -10.89
C PRO A 460 28.24 4.85 -9.77
N GLU A 461 28.31 3.60 -9.34
CA GLU A 461 27.39 2.93 -8.43
C GLU A 461 27.49 3.43 -6.98
N SER A 462 28.51 4.23 -6.65
CA SER A 462 28.65 4.92 -5.36
C SER A 462 27.64 6.05 -5.17
N TYR A 463 26.98 6.49 -6.25
CA TYR A 463 26.09 7.63 -6.19
C TYR A 463 24.63 7.17 -6.16
N PRO A 464 23.88 7.48 -5.09
CA PRO A 464 22.46 7.14 -4.95
C PRO A 464 21.59 7.62 -6.14
N ALA A 465 22.10 8.54 -6.96
CA ALA A 465 21.37 9.08 -8.11
C ALA A 465 21.29 8.25 -9.38
N LEU A 466 22.07 7.18 -9.50
CA LEU A 466 21.87 6.23 -10.60
C LEU A 466 20.60 5.41 -10.45
N TRP A 467 19.88 5.56 -9.35
CA TRP A 467 18.67 4.82 -9.03
C TRP A 467 17.47 5.77 -8.98
N ARG A 468 17.19 6.62 -9.98
CA ARG A 468 16.11 7.63 -9.99
C ARG A 468 15.11 7.58 -11.18
N ALA A 469 13.86 7.25 -10.91
CA ALA A 469 12.72 7.65 -11.73
C ALA A 469 11.52 7.80 -10.81
N PRO A 470 10.75 8.89 -10.88
CA PRO A 470 9.56 9.06 -10.06
C PRO A 470 8.53 7.98 -10.38
N GLU A 471 7.95 7.32 -9.37
CA GLU A 471 6.88 6.34 -9.60
C GLU A 471 5.69 6.96 -10.35
N ALA A 472 5.00 6.18 -11.19
CA ALA A 472 3.89 6.64 -12.02
C ALA A 472 2.66 7.17 -11.24
N ARG A 473 2.60 6.96 -9.91
CA ARG A 473 1.48 7.32 -9.03
C ARG A 473 1.26 8.83 -8.82
N GLN A 474 2.07 9.69 -9.43
CA GLN A 474 1.97 11.13 -9.24
C GLN A 474 0.94 11.75 -10.21
N TYR A 475 -0.13 12.37 -9.69
CA TYR A 475 -1.16 12.99 -10.54
C TYR A 475 -0.61 14.13 -11.41
N TRP A 476 0.43 14.83 -10.94
CA TRP A 476 1.08 15.90 -11.71
C TRP A 476 1.97 15.37 -12.84
N ARG A 477 2.39 14.10 -12.81
CA ARG A 477 3.33 13.56 -13.79
C ARG A 477 2.64 13.45 -15.16
N LYS A 478 3.24 14.13 -16.14
CA LYS A 478 2.76 14.27 -17.52
C LYS A 478 3.65 13.62 -18.55
N HIS A 479 4.86 13.22 -18.20
CA HIS A 479 5.77 12.58 -19.15
C HIS A 479 6.17 11.19 -18.70
N TYR A 480 6.33 10.29 -19.66
CA TYR A 480 6.74 8.91 -19.44
C TYR A 480 7.64 8.44 -20.58
N GLU A 481 8.66 7.67 -20.24
CA GLU A 481 9.40 6.88 -21.23
C GLU A 481 8.80 5.49 -21.34
N LEU A 482 9.16 4.75 -22.39
CA LEU A 482 8.71 3.37 -22.55
C LEU A 482 9.12 2.48 -21.37
N GLY A 483 10.27 2.78 -20.75
CA GLY A 483 10.76 2.09 -19.55
C GLY A 483 9.90 2.29 -18.29
N ASP A 484 9.10 3.37 -18.23
CA ASP A 484 8.13 3.64 -17.16
C ASP A 484 6.83 2.86 -17.33
N LEU A 485 6.54 2.38 -18.55
CA LEU A 485 5.27 1.73 -18.91
C LEU A 485 5.42 0.22 -19.18
N VAL A 486 6.60 -0.22 -19.63
CA VAL A 486 6.87 -1.60 -20.04
C VAL A 486 7.82 -2.26 -19.05
N HIS A 487 7.31 -3.27 -18.35
CA HIS A 487 8.00 -4.05 -17.31
C HIS A 487 8.17 -5.53 -17.70
N SER A 488 8.82 -6.33 -16.86
CA SER A 488 9.08 -7.76 -17.16
C SER A 488 7.79 -8.56 -17.35
N THR A 489 6.76 -8.27 -16.57
CA THR A 489 5.49 -8.97 -16.62
C THR A 489 4.41 -8.11 -17.28
N LEU A 490 3.42 -8.79 -17.88
CA LEU A 490 2.26 -8.14 -18.45
C LEU A 490 1.44 -7.45 -17.35
N LEU A 491 1.32 -8.07 -16.17
CA LEU A 491 0.63 -7.50 -15.01
C LEU A 491 1.17 -6.11 -14.64
N GLU A 492 2.48 -6.01 -14.42
CA GLU A 492 3.12 -4.75 -14.02
C GLU A 492 2.95 -3.67 -15.09
N SER A 493 3.11 -4.04 -16.36
CA SER A 493 2.99 -3.12 -17.48
C SER A 493 1.56 -2.59 -17.64
N LEU A 494 0.53 -3.44 -17.46
CA LEU A 494 -0.87 -3.02 -17.52
C LEU A 494 -1.21 -2.04 -16.39
N HIS A 495 -0.79 -2.34 -15.15
CA HIS A 495 -0.97 -1.42 -14.03
C HIS A 495 -0.21 -0.11 -14.23
N ALA A 496 1.04 -0.15 -14.73
CA ALA A 496 1.84 1.04 -15.01
C ALA A 496 1.16 1.94 -16.05
N ILE A 497 0.65 1.36 -17.14
CA ILE A 497 -0.10 2.08 -18.18
C ILE A 497 -1.38 2.73 -17.62
N TYR A 498 -2.20 1.98 -16.89
CA TYR A 498 -3.45 2.52 -16.33
C TYR A 498 -3.18 3.59 -15.26
N MET A 499 -2.15 3.39 -14.42
CA MET A 499 -1.73 4.41 -13.47
C MET A 499 -1.17 5.65 -14.16
N ALA A 500 -0.46 5.51 -15.29
CA ALA A 500 0.08 6.65 -16.04
C ALA A 500 -1.01 7.43 -16.76
N CYS A 501 -1.93 6.72 -17.43
CA CYS A 501 -2.95 7.26 -18.32
C CYS A 501 -4.27 7.61 -17.64
N ALA A 502 -4.83 6.66 -16.89
CA ALA A 502 -6.12 6.79 -16.21
C ALA A 502 -6.00 7.21 -14.73
N LYS A 503 -4.77 7.26 -14.18
CA LYS A 503 -4.47 7.62 -12.78
C LYS A 503 -5.18 6.71 -11.75
N ARG A 504 -5.38 5.44 -12.10
CA ARG A 504 -5.96 4.39 -11.24
C ARG A 504 -5.47 3.02 -11.65
N ASP A 505 -5.69 2.01 -10.81
CA ASP A 505 -5.46 0.62 -11.16
C ASP A 505 -6.49 0.13 -12.21
N ILE A 506 -6.08 -0.83 -13.04
CA ILE A 506 -6.96 -1.51 -14.01
C ILE A 506 -7.99 -2.38 -13.27
N GLY A 507 -9.26 -2.26 -13.65
CA GLY A 507 -10.34 -3.10 -13.11
C GLY A 507 -10.40 -4.48 -13.77
N LEU A 508 -11.07 -5.44 -13.12
CA LEU A 508 -11.22 -6.80 -13.67
C LEU A 508 -11.94 -6.79 -15.02
N GLU A 509 -12.99 -5.98 -15.19
CA GLU A 509 -13.76 -5.91 -16.43
C GLU A 509 -12.88 -5.47 -17.62
N GLU A 510 -12.08 -4.43 -17.41
CA GLU A 510 -11.15 -3.86 -18.39
C GLU A 510 -10.04 -4.84 -18.75
N LEU A 511 -9.43 -5.44 -17.73
CA LEU A 511 -8.44 -6.49 -17.90
C LEU A 511 -9.01 -7.63 -18.75
N MET A 512 -10.21 -8.12 -18.43
CA MET A 512 -10.85 -9.20 -19.17
C MET A 512 -11.17 -8.81 -20.61
N GLY A 513 -11.58 -7.57 -20.86
CA GLY A 513 -11.77 -7.03 -22.21
C GLY A 513 -10.48 -7.12 -23.05
N LEU A 514 -9.36 -6.63 -22.51
CA LEU A 514 -8.06 -6.67 -23.17
C LEU A 514 -7.60 -8.12 -23.48
N LEU A 515 -7.82 -9.04 -22.54
CA LEU A 515 -7.42 -10.44 -22.69
C LEU A 515 -8.29 -11.20 -23.73
N ALA A 516 -9.57 -10.85 -23.85
CA ALA A 516 -10.46 -11.47 -24.85
C ALA A 516 -10.08 -11.11 -26.29
N GLU A 517 -9.66 -9.87 -26.56
CA GLU A 517 -9.21 -9.46 -27.90
C GLU A 517 -7.93 -10.19 -28.34
N GLY A 518 -7.02 -10.42 -27.39
CA GLY A 518 -5.82 -11.21 -27.63
C GLY A 518 -6.12 -12.68 -27.92
N ALA A 519 -7.07 -13.27 -27.19
CA ALA A 519 -7.43 -14.69 -27.31
C ALA A 519 -8.05 -15.08 -28.66
N GLN A 520 -8.73 -14.16 -29.35
CA GLN A 520 -9.34 -14.41 -30.67
C GLN A 520 -8.31 -14.66 -31.79
N ASN A 521 -7.02 -14.35 -31.55
CA ASN A 521 -5.96 -14.44 -32.54
C ASN A 521 -4.97 -15.60 -32.31
N GLY A 522 -5.23 -16.48 -31.33
CA GLY A 522 -4.36 -17.63 -31.02
C GLY A 522 -4.53 -18.81 -31.99
N THR A 523 -3.46 -19.58 -32.21
CA THR A 523 -3.53 -20.91 -32.86
C THR A 523 -4.06 -21.95 -31.87
N GLU A 524 -4.65 -23.03 -32.41
CA GLU A 524 -5.38 -24.09 -31.70
C GLU A 524 -4.85 -24.42 -30.29
N GLY A 525 -5.57 -23.94 -29.26
CA GLY A 525 -5.51 -24.49 -27.90
C GLY A 525 -4.67 -23.73 -26.86
N ARG A 526 -3.93 -22.67 -27.21
CA ARG A 526 -3.14 -21.88 -26.23
C ARG A 526 -3.50 -20.39 -26.35
N PRO A 527 -3.89 -19.70 -25.25
CA PRO A 527 -4.04 -18.26 -25.30
C PRO A 527 -2.65 -17.66 -25.52
N HIS A 528 -2.48 -16.95 -26.63
CA HIS A 528 -1.29 -16.16 -26.90
C HIS A 528 -1.69 -14.69 -26.77
N TRP A 529 -1.13 -14.01 -25.78
CA TRP A 529 -1.24 -12.57 -25.62
C TRP A 529 0.10 -11.95 -26.01
N PRO A 530 0.28 -11.58 -27.30
CA PRO A 530 1.52 -10.94 -27.71
C PRO A 530 1.71 -9.68 -26.87
N LEU A 531 2.79 -9.62 -26.10
CA LEU A 531 3.08 -8.55 -25.16
C LEU A 531 2.88 -7.18 -25.82
N GLY A 532 3.48 -6.98 -27.00
CA GLY A 532 3.39 -5.71 -27.73
C GLY A 532 1.97 -5.35 -28.12
N LYS A 533 1.17 -6.31 -28.59
CA LYS A 533 -0.22 -6.07 -29.02
C LYS A 533 -1.11 -5.73 -27.82
N THR A 534 -0.99 -6.50 -26.74
CA THR A 534 -1.81 -6.30 -25.53
C THR A 534 -1.48 -4.98 -24.86
N LEU A 535 -0.19 -4.60 -24.74
CA LEU A 535 0.20 -3.33 -24.13
C LEU A 535 -0.17 -2.12 -24.99
N SER A 536 -0.05 -2.24 -26.32
CA SER A 536 -0.50 -1.19 -27.24
C SER A 536 -2.02 -0.94 -27.11
N ALA A 537 -2.82 -2.02 -27.06
CA ALA A 537 -4.26 -1.94 -26.83
C ALA A 537 -4.61 -1.36 -25.45
N ALA A 538 -3.91 -1.79 -24.40
CA ALA A 538 -4.10 -1.27 -23.05
C ALA A 538 -3.81 0.23 -22.96
N PHE A 539 -2.77 0.71 -23.64
CA PHE A 539 -2.44 2.13 -23.70
C PHE A 539 -3.53 2.95 -24.40
N ALA A 540 -4.01 2.48 -25.55
CA ALA A 540 -5.10 3.13 -26.26
C ALA A 540 -6.37 3.17 -25.39
N GLN A 541 -6.76 2.04 -24.80
CA GLN A 541 -7.92 1.95 -23.92
C GLN A 541 -7.77 2.87 -22.70
N ALA A 542 -6.62 2.89 -22.04
CA ALA A 542 -6.40 3.75 -20.86
C ALA A 542 -6.39 5.25 -21.19
N LEU A 543 -6.04 5.63 -22.43
CA LEU A 543 -6.19 7.02 -22.91
C LEU A 543 -7.65 7.37 -23.22
N GLU A 544 -8.48 6.41 -23.61
CA GLU A 544 -9.92 6.60 -23.78
C GLU A 544 -10.64 6.66 -22.43
N ASP A 545 -10.23 5.81 -21.49
CA ASP A 545 -10.73 5.73 -20.12
C ASP A 545 -10.17 6.81 -19.18
N LYS A 546 -9.49 7.82 -19.74
CA LYS A 546 -9.08 9.02 -18.99
C LYS A 546 -10.27 9.49 -18.16
N GLY A 547 -9.99 9.89 -16.91
CA GLY A 547 -11.03 10.32 -15.97
C GLY A 547 -11.95 11.40 -16.55
N GLY A 548 -13.05 11.71 -15.84
CA GLY A 548 -14.03 12.70 -16.28
C GLY A 548 -13.43 14.05 -16.74
N PRO A 549 -14.22 14.97 -17.32
CA PRO A 549 -13.80 16.12 -18.16
C PRO A 549 -12.76 17.12 -17.57
N PHE A 550 -12.29 16.90 -16.34
CA PHE A 550 -11.28 17.67 -15.64
C PHE A 550 -9.94 16.90 -15.46
N HIS A 551 -9.85 15.67 -15.95
CA HIS A 551 -8.66 14.82 -15.99
C HIS A 551 -8.19 14.63 -17.43
N ASP A 552 -7.68 15.69 -18.06
CA ASP A 552 -6.91 15.53 -19.30
C ASP A 552 -5.44 15.76 -19.01
N PRO A 553 -4.72 14.77 -18.47
CA PRO A 553 -3.27 14.86 -18.49
C PRO A 553 -2.86 14.83 -19.96
N GLU A 554 -2.32 15.95 -20.45
CA GLU A 554 -1.44 15.94 -21.61
C GLU A 554 -0.30 14.96 -21.27
N ILE A 555 -0.40 13.73 -21.79
CA ILE A 555 0.62 12.71 -21.60
C ILE A 555 1.59 12.80 -22.75
N VAL A 556 2.86 12.98 -22.41
CA VAL A 556 3.95 13.09 -23.36
C VAL A 556 4.83 11.86 -23.23
N LEU A 557 4.97 11.13 -24.32
CA LEU A 557 5.95 10.06 -24.39
C LEU A 557 7.32 10.65 -24.74
N LEU A 558 8.33 10.20 -24.01
CA LEU A 558 9.71 10.62 -24.20
C LEU A 558 10.58 9.45 -24.69
N ASP A 559 11.60 9.79 -25.47
CA ASP A 559 12.73 8.93 -25.82
C ASP A 559 14.02 9.68 -25.50
N HIS A 560 14.78 9.20 -24.53
CA HIS A 560 15.97 9.88 -23.98
C HIS A 560 15.71 11.36 -23.62
N GLY A 561 14.59 11.62 -22.93
CA GLY A 561 14.17 12.98 -22.55
C GLY A 561 13.59 13.85 -23.69
N HIS A 562 13.56 13.37 -24.94
CA HIS A 562 12.96 14.10 -26.07
C HIS A 562 11.52 13.65 -26.32
N ALA A 563 10.61 14.60 -26.59
CA ALA A 563 9.23 14.27 -26.92
C ALA A 563 9.12 13.51 -28.25
N VAL A 564 8.36 12.41 -28.24
CA VAL A 564 8.11 11.55 -29.40
C VAL A 564 6.62 11.29 -29.58
N ALA A 565 6.21 11.04 -30.82
CA ALA A 565 4.82 10.71 -31.14
C ALA A 565 4.47 9.32 -30.60
N ALA A 566 3.31 9.15 -29.97
CA ALA A 566 2.95 7.88 -29.34
C ALA A 566 2.86 6.73 -30.35
N GLU A 567 2.45 7.00 -31.59
CA GLU A 567 2.37 6.01 -32.68
C GLU A 567 3.75 5.48 -33.07
N SER A 568 4.82 6.20 -32.75
CA SER A 568 6.18 5.76 -33.07
C SER A 568 6.74 4.78 -32.03
N VAL A 569 6.33 4.91 -30.77
CA VAL A 569 6.90 4.14 -29.65
C VAL A 569 5.98 3.06 -29.08
N MET A 570 4.65 3.25 -29.16
CA MET A 570 3.65 2.29 -28.66
C MET A 570 3.20 1.27 -29.71
N THR A 571 3.99 1.04 -30.75
CA THR A 571 3.73 -0.06 -31.71
C THR A 571 4.07 -1.41 -31.07
N PRO A 572 3.34 -2.49 -31.41
CA PRO A 572 3.65 -3.81 -30.89
C PRO A 572 5.10 -4.24 -31.13
N ALA A 573 5.65 -3.97 -32.32
CA ALA A 573 7.02 -4.33 -32.67
C ALA A 573 8.06 -3.55 -31.84
N ARG A 574 7.85 -2.25 -31.61
CA ARG A 574 8.77 -1.45 -30.78
C ARG A 574 8.73 -1.88 -29.32
N ILE A 575 7.56 -2.18 -28.78
CA ILE A 575 7.40 -2.69 -27.40
C ILE A 575 8.14 -4.02 -27.23
N GLU A 576 7.99 -4.96 -28.17
CA GLU A 576 8.68 -6.26 -28.10
C GLU A 576 10.20 -6.11 -28.22
N GLN A 577 10.67 -5.26 -29.15
CA GLN A 577 12.08 -4.94 -29.29
C GLN A 577 12.63 -4.34 -27.99
N PHE A 578 11.93 -3.35 -27.42
CA PHE A 578 12.33 -2.70 -26.18
C PHE A 578 12.40 -3.68 -25.01
N GLN A 579 11.45 -4.62 -24.89
CA GLN A 579 11.48 -5.62 -23.83
C GLN A 579 12.69 -6.55 -23.94
N SER A 580 13.07 -6.92 -25.16
CA SER A 580 14.28 -7.72 -25.42
C SER A 580 15.55 -6.95 -25.03
N GLU A 581 15.66 -5.69 -25.47
CA GLU A 581 16.75 -4.77 -25.11
C GLU A 581 16.86 -4.60 -23.58
N LYS A 582 15.71 -4.36 -22.92
CA LYS A 582 15.60 -4.20 -21.46
C LYS A 582 16.05 -5.44 -20.71
N SER A 583 15.64 -6.63 -21.16
CA SER A 583 16.04 -7.90 -20.54
C SER A 583 17.56 -8.13 -20.64
N ALA A 584 18.15 -7.83 -21.79
CA ALA A 584 19.61 -7.90 -21.98
C ALA A 584 20.37 -6.91 -21.08
N ARG A 585 19.90 -5.65 -20.99
CA ARG A 585 20.48 -4.62 -20.12
C ARG A 585 20.41 -5.01 -18.64
N ARG A 586 19.26 -5.53 -18.18
CA ARG A 586 19.09 -6.02 -16.80
C ARG A 586 20.06 -7.13 -16.44
N ALA A 587 20.30 -8.08 -17.34
CA ALA A 587 21.27 -9.15 -17.12
C ALA A 587 22.71 -8.59 -16.95
N GLN A 588 23.08 -7.59 -17.75
CA GLN A 588 24.36 -6.90 -17.62
C GLN A 588 24.48 -6.14 -16.29
N ILE A 589 23.47 -5.34 -15.94
CA ILE A 589 23.38 -4.61 -14.67
C ILE A 589 23.53 -5.58 -13.50
N THR A 590 22.73 -6.64 -13.45
CA THR A 590 22.78 -7.64 -12.37
C THR A 590 24.17 -8.27 -12.25
N THR A 591 24.82 -8.56 -13.36
CA THR A 591 26.19 -9.11 -13.37
C THR A 591 27.21 -8.12 -12.80
N GLN A 592 27.11 -6.83 -13.17
CA GLN A 592 27.99 -5.78 -12.67
C GLN A 592 27.75 -5.49 -11.18
N LEU A 593 26.48 -5.36 -10.76
CA LEU A 593 26.09 -5.10 -9.37
C LEU A 593 26.52 -6.25 -8.45
N ARG A 594 26.33 -7.51 -8.85
CA ARG A 594 26.79 -8.67 -8.05
C ARG A 594 28.31 -8.72 -7.91
N ALA A 595 29.05 -8.20 -8.89
CA ALA A 595 30.50 -8.14 -8.85
C ALA A 595 31.05 -6.96 -8.00
N ARG A 596 30.27 -5.87 -7.85
CA ARG A 596 30.75 -4.60 -7.28
C ARG A 596 30.04 -4.13 -6.00
N LEU A 597 28.73 -4.38 -5.87
CA LEU A 597 27.88 -3.96 -4.73
C LEU A 597 27.65 -5.04 -3.68
N GLN A 598 28.52 -6.05 -3.60
CA GLN A 598 28.44 -7.02 -2.50
C GLN A 598 28.33 -6.26 -1.16
N LYS A 599 27.17 -6.43 -0.47
CA LYS A 599 26.88 -6.13 0.95
C LYS A 599 25.89 -4.99 1.28
N VAL A 600 25.11 -4.43 0.36
CA VAL A 600 23.97 -3.57 0.80
C VAL A 600 22.82 -4.46 1.29
N GLN A 601 22.67 -4.57 2.60
CA GLN A 601 21.63 -5.33 3.31
C GLN A 601 20.64 -4.39 4.01
N PRO A 602 19.44 -4.87 4.41
CA PRO A 602 18.50 -4.06 5.17
C PRO A 602 19.11 -3.55 6.48
N PRO A 603 18.94 -2.26 6.83
CA PRO A 603 19.43 -1.73 8.09
C PRO A 603 18.66 -2.31 9.28
N ILE A 604 19.30 -2.28 10.46
CA ILE A 604 18.69 -2.70 11.73
C ILE A 604 18.04 -1.48 12.39
N THR A 605 16.73 -1.53 12.60
CA THR A 605 15.94 -0.45 13.22
C THR A 605 15.14 -0.89 14.44
N ASN A 606 14.97 -2.21 14.61
CA ASN A 606 14.17 -2.79 15.69
C ASN A 606 15.00 -3.82 16.47
N LEU A 607 14.90 -3.80 17.80
CA LEU A 607 15.55 -4.74 18.71
C LEU A 607 15.19 -6.21 18.38
N ALA A 608 13.97 -6.47 17.90
CA ALA A 608 13.55 -7.79 17.45
C ALA A 608 14.50 -8.35 16.37
N GLN A 609 15.00 -7.51 15.46
CA GLN A 609 15.95 -7.94 14.43
C GLN A 609 17.28 -8.40 15.04
N LEU A 610 17.76 -7.74 16.11
CA LEU A 610 18.95 -8.19 16.85
C LEU A 610 18.76 -9.54 17.54
N LEU A 611 17.53 -9.96 17.82
CA LEU A 611 17.26 -11.25 18.47
C LEU A 611 17.07 -12.39 17.46
N LEU A 612 16.56 -12.05 16.27
CA LEU A 612 16.03 -13.00 15.31
C LEU A 612 17.00 -13.27 14.16
N LEU A 613 17.73 -12.26 13.68
CA LEU A 613 18.67 -12.42 12.58
C LEU A 613 19.89 -13.27 12.97
N PRO A 614 20.48 -14.04 12.04
CA PRO A 614 21.71 -14.77 12.31
C PRO A 614 22.89 -13.85 12.67
N ALA A 615 23.80 -14.31 13.54
CA ALA A 615 24.93 -13.51 14.02
C ALA A 615 25.87 -13.08 12.89
N GLU A 616 26.12 -13.93 11.91
CA GLU A 616 26.88 -13.63 10.70
C GLU A 616 26.24 -12.54 9.84
N THR A 617 24.91 -12.49 9.78
CA THR A 617 24.14 -11.46 9.07
C THR A 617 24.22 -10.14 9.81
N LEU A 618 24.04 -10.14 11.13
CA LEU A 618 24.13 -8.94 11.97
C LEU A 618 25.48 -8.22 11.82
N ARG A 619 26.59 -8.97 11.69
CA ARG A 619 27.94 -8.40 11.47
C ARG A 619 28.11 -7.67 10.14
N GLN A 620 27.22 -7.89 9.18
CA GLN A 620 27.30 -7.34 7.83
C GLN A 620 26.30 -6.21 7.59
N ARG A 621 25.42 -5.91 8.55
CA ARG A 621 24.35 -4.91 8.42
C ARG A 621 24.73 -3.59 9.05
N ASP A 622 24.23 -2.53 8.44
CA ASP A 622 24.24 -1.20 9.04
C ASP A 622 23.29 -1.18 10.24
N ALA A 623 23.81 -0.72 11.37
CA ALA A 623 23.07 -0.54 12.61
C ALA A 623 23.37 0.86 13.19
N PRO A 624 22.41 1.49 13.89
CA PRO A 624 22.62 2.78 14.54
C PRO A 624 23.54 2.70 15.78
N LEU A 625 24.11 1.52 16.07
CA LEU A 625 25.05 1.28 17.15
C LEU A 625 26.15 0.30 16.72
N ASP A 626 27.30 0.38 17.37
CA ASP A 626 28.44 -0.51 17.09
C ASP A 626 28.20 -1.93 17.65
N LEU A 627 27.79 -2.83 16.76
CA LEU A 627 27.58 -4.24 17.10
C LEU A 627 28.88 -5.02 17.32
N SER A 628 30.05 -4.49 16.93
CA SER A 628 31.33 -5.18 17.08
C SER A 628 31.76 -5.36 18.55
N ALA A 629 31.19 -4.55 19.45
CA ALA A 629 31.37 -4.67 20.89
C ALA A 629 30.59 -5.83 21.53
N LEU A 630 29.71 -6.50 20.78
CA LEU A 630 28.86 -7.59 21.28
C LEU A 630 29.37 -8.97 20.82
N ASP A 631 29.43 -9.94 21.74
CA ASP A 631 29.62 -11.35 21.39
C ASP A 631 28.29 -11.93 20.85
N LEU A 632 28.05 -11.70 19.57
CA LEU A 632 26.83 -12.14 18.88
C LEU A 632 26.67 -13.66 18.88
N ASP A 633 27.76 -14.44 18.85
CA ASP A 633 27.65 -15.91 18.88
C ASP A 633 27.18 -16.36 20.26
N HIS A 634 27.69 -15.76 21.34
CA HIS A 634 27.21 -16.02 22.69
C HIS A 634 25.73 -15.61 22.86
N ILE A 635 25.34 -14.44 22.35
CA ILE A 635 23.97 -13.94 22.44
C ILE A 635 23.00 -14.87 21.71
N HIS A 636 23.36 -15.37 20.52
CA HIS A 636 22.49 -16.20 19.66
C HIS A 636 22.58 -17.71 19.90
N ALA A 637 23.50 -18.19 20.74
CA ALA A 637 23.59 -19.61 21.07
C ALA A 637 22.29 -20.25 21.62
N PRO A 638 21.43 -19.56 22.40
CA PRO A 638 20.12 -20.08 22.76
C PRO A 638 19.16 -20.09 21.57
N ARG A 639 18.25 -21.07 21.52
CA ARG A 639 17.18 -21.10 20.51
C ARG A 639 16.05 -20.10 20.79
N ARG A 640 15.72 -19.86 22.06
CA ARG A 640 14.54 -19.07 22.45
C ARG A 640 14.84 -17.57 22.45
N PRO A 641 14.02 -16.71 21.81
CA PRO A 641 14.21 -15.25 21.79
C PRO A 641 14.34 -14.62 23.19
N ALA A 642 13.54 -15.06 24.17
CA ALA A 642 13.61 -14.55 25.54
C ALA A 642 14.99 -14.77 26.20
N GLN A 643 15.66 -15.89 25.90
CA GLN A 643 17.00 -16.16 26.43
C GLN A 643 18.06 -15.32 25.72
N ARG A 644 17.90 -15.09 24.41
CA ARG A 644 18.75 -14.18 23.63
C ARG A 644 18.64 -12.75 24.16
N MET A 645 17.42 -12.30 24.47
CA MET A 645 17.17 -10.97 25.05
C MET A 645 17.96 -10.76 26.35
N ASN A 646 17.89 -11.71 27.28
CA ASN A 646 18.63 -11.62 28.54
C ASN A 646 20.15 -11.50 28.32
N ARG A 647 20.69 -12.24 27.34
CA ARG A 647 22.12 -12.16 26.98
C ARG A 647 22.46 -10.85 26.29
N LEU A 648 21.62 -10.38 25.38
CA LEU A 648 21.79 -9.12 24.66
C LEU A 648 21.81 -7.94 25.62
N VAL A 649 20.85 -7.85 26.54
CA VAL A 649 20.80 -6.78 27.54
C VAL A 649 22.03 -6.82 28.45
N ALA A 650 22.45 -8.00 28.91
CA ALA A 650 23.65 -8.14 29.74
C ALA A 650 24.92 -7.71 28.99
N ALA A 651 25.07 -8.13 27.73
CA ALA A 651 26.22 -7.79 26.89
C ALA A 651 26.25 -6.29 26.54
N ALA A 652 25.10 -5.72 26.18
CA ALA A 652 24.97 -4.29 25.88
C ALA A 652 25.31 -3.44 27.11
N ASN A 653 24.81 -3.80 28.29
CA ASN A 653 25.15 -3.11 29.54
C ASN A 653 26.65 -3.20 29.86
N ALA A 654 27.27 -4.38 29.67
CA ALA A 654 28.70 -4.56 29.86
C ALA A 654 29.55 -3.74 28.87
N ALA A 655 29.05 -3.54 27.65
CA ALA A 655 29.66 -2.72 26.61
C ALA A 655 29.31 -1.21 26.72
N GLY A 656 28.43 -0.82 27.66
CA GLY A 656 27.94 0.56 27.77
C GLY A 656 27.01 1.00 26.63
N LEU A 657 26.45 0.07 25.88
CA LEU A 657 25.54 0.34 24.76
C LEU A 657 24.11 0.55 25.27
N ARG A 658 23.54 1.72 24.98
CA ARG A 658 22.15 2.04 25.30
C ARG A 658 21.24 1.71 24.13
N LEU A 659 20.77 0.47 24.10
CA LEU A 659 19.95 -0.04 22.98
C LEU A 659 18.69 0.81 22.74
N GLY A 660 18.04 1.28 23.82
CA GLY A 660 16.84 2.14 23.76
C GLY A 660 17.10 3.55 23.25
N ASP A 661 18.36 3.98 23.10
CA ASP A 661 18.68 5.28 22.51
C ASP A 661 18.60 5.22 20.96
N HIS A 662 18.61 4.02 20.38
CA HIS A 662 18.83 3.82 18.95
C HIS A 662 17.78 2.95 18.26
N LEU A 663 17.11 2.05 18.99
CA LEU A 663 16.20 1.05 18.44
C LEU A 663 14.83 1.10 19.12
N VAL A 664 13.78 0.76 18.36
CA VAL A 664 12.46 0.46 18.93
C VAL A 664 12.37 -1.02 19.32
N PHE A 665 11.48 -1.36 20.27
CA PHE A 665 11.16 -2.76 20.55
C PHE A 665 9.66 -3.03 20.46
N ASP A 666 9.22 -3.28 19.23
CA ASP A 666 7.82 -3.55 18.89
C ASP A 666 7.73 -4.58 17.75
N GLN A 667 6.53 -4.83 17.25
CA GLN A 667 6.28 -5.68 16.10
C GLN A 667 7.15 -5.29 14.90
N LEU A 668 7.55 -6.29 14.11
CA LEU A 668 8.21 -6.02 12.86
C LEU A 668 7.19 -5.42 11.89
N ILE A 669 7.57 -4.34 11.21
CA ILE A 669 6.74 -3.73 10.16
C ILE A 669 7.46 -3.85 8.81
N PRO A 670 6.73 -4.14 7.71
CA PRO A 670 7.33 -4.14 6.38
C PRO A 670 8.00 -2.80 6.09
N PRO A 671 9.28 -2.77 5.67
CA PRO A 671 9.99 -1.54 5.39
C PRO A 671 9.43 -0.87 4.12
N ALA A 672 9.82 0.38 3.89
CA ALA A 672 9.65 1.02 2.58
C ALA A 672 10.53 0.31 1.53
N VAL A 673 10.20 0.49 0.25
CA VAL A 673 11.00 -0.05 -0.85
C VAL A 673 12.39 0.60 -0.85
N ASP A 674 13.44 -0.22 -0.75
CA ASP A 674 14.82 0.19 -1.03
C ASP A 674 15.35 -0.60 -2.24
N PRO A 675 15.54 0.06 -3.39
CA PRO A 675 16.02 -0.60 -4.61
C PRO A 675 17.50 -0.98 -4.55
N ARG A 676 18.28 -0.45 -3.59
CA ARG A 676 19.71 -0.73 -3.45
C ARG A 676 19.97 -2.08 -2.78
N VAL A 677 19.04 -2.54 -1.96
CA VAL A 677 19.17 -3.81 -1.25
C VAL A 677 18.89 -4.95 -2.21
N ALA A 678 19.91 -5.73 -2.59
CA ALA A 678 19.74 -6.87 -3.49
C ALA A 678 19.90 -8.23 -2.78
N SER A 679 20.35 -8.23 -1.52
CA SER A 679 20.67 -9.45 -0.76
C SER A 679 19.92 -9.46 0.56
N TYR A 680 19.15 -10.53 0.77
CA TYR A 680 18.34 -10.75 1.96
C TYR A 680 18.66 -12.12 2.59
N VAL A 681 18.18 -12.31 3.81
CA VAL A 681 18.09 -13.61 4.46
C VAL A 681 16.63 -14.00 4.67
N LEU A 682 16.35 -15.29 4.81
CA LEU A 682 15.00 -15.81 5.03
C LEU A 682 14.31 -15.16 6.25
N GLU A 683 15.08 -14.90 7.31
CA GLU A 683 14.65 -14.21 8.52
C GLU A 683 14.14 -12.77 8.28
N ASP A 684 14.44 -12.14 7.14
CA ASP A 684 13.85 -10.85 6.76
C ASP A 684 12.38 -10.96 6.35
N PHE A 685 11.86 -12.18 6.14
CA PHE A 685 10.52 -12.42 5.61
C PHE A 685 9.63 -13.22 6.56
N ILE A 686 10.16 -14.29 7.14
CA ILE A 686 9.32 -15.33 7.75
C ILE A 686 8.56 -14.88 9.00
N TYR A 687 9.03 -13.82 9.68
CA TYR A 687 8.41 -13.29 10.88
C TYR A 687 7.25 -12.33 10.61
N PHE A 688 6.97 -12.03 9.34
CA PHE A 688 5.73 -11.37 8.94
C PHE A 688 4.64 -12.40 8.68
N ASP A 689 3.37 -12.01 8.81
CA ASP A 689 2.22 -12.89 8.55
C ASP A 689 1.18 -12.25 7.61
N GLY A 690 0.36 -13.10 6.98
CA GLY A 690 -0.74 -12.69 6.09
C GLY A 690 -0.36 -11.62 5.07
N ASP A 691 -1.16 -10.55 5.01
CA ASP A 691 -0.97 -9.45 4.05
C ASP A 691 0.34 -8.68 4.28
N TYR A 692 0.86 -8.64 5.52
CA TYR A 692 2.15 -7.99 5.81
C TYR A 692 3.34 -8.83 5.34
N PHE A 693 3.21 -10.16 5.34
CA PHE A 693 4.20 -11.02 4.68
C PHE A 693 4.26 -10.74 3.18
N LEU A 694 3.10 -10.69 2.52
CA LEU A 694 3.01 -10.40 1.08
C LEU A 694 3.55 -9.01 0.75
N LEU A 695 3.18 -8.00 1.55
CA LEU A 695 3.71 -6.64 1.42
C LEU A 695 5.23 -6.62 1.50
N ASN A 696 5.79 -7.23 2.54
CA ASN A 696 7.24 -7.27 2.74
C ASN A 696 7.95 -8.02 1.62
N ALA A 697 7.43 -9.19 1.23
CA ALA A 697 8.00 -10.02 0.19
C ALA A 697 8.07 -9.28 -1.16
N ILE A 698 6.98 -8.64 -1.57
CA ILE A 698 6.89 -7.94 -2.86
C ILE A 698 7.71 -6.65 -2.84
N ARG A 699 7.69 -5.88 -1.75
CA ARG A 699 8.55 -4.69 -1.61
C ARG A 699 10.03 -5.02 -1.65
N CYS A 700 10.43 -6.12 -1.04
CA CYS A 700 11.84 -6.52 -0.99
C CYS A 700 12.31 -7.17 -2.29
N ILE A 701 11.49 -8.02 -2.93
CA ILE A 701 11.87 -8.81 -4.10
C ILE A 701 11.57 -8.06 -5.41
N ASP A 702 10.34 -7.56 -5.59
CA ASP A 702 9.94 -6.87 -6.83
C ASP A 702 10.17 -5.36 -6.80
N LYS A 703 10.48 -4.81 -5.62
CA LYS A 703 10.79 -3.39 -5.41
C LYS A 703 9.60 -2.45 -5.69
N ARG A 704 8.42 -2.84 -5.25
CA ARG A 704 7.19 -2.04 -5.33
C ARG A 704 6.16 -2.49 -4.30
N ASP A 705 5.09 -1.73 -4.13
CA ASP A 705 3.89 -2.24 -3.45
C ASP A 705 3.20 -3.33 -4.31
N PRO A 706 2.55 -4.30 -3.68
CA PRO A 706 1.70 -5.28 -4.37
C PRO A 706 0.42 -4.64 -4.92
N PHE A 707 -0.06 -5.20 -6.04
CA PHE A 707 -1.37 -4.88 -6.60
C PHE A 707 -2.47 -5.65 -5.87
N ALA A 708 -3.70 -5.12 -5.87
CA ALA A 708 -4.86 -5.82 -5.30
C ALA A 708 -5.06 -7.23 -5.87
N PHE A 709 -4.76 -7.39 -7.16
CA PHE A 709 -4.84 -8.67 -7.87
C PHE A 709 -3.80 -9.69 -7.36
N GLU A 710 -2.59 -9.23 -7.07
CA GLU A 710 -1.54 -10.04 -6.44
C GLU A 710 -1.93 -10.46 -5.03
N VAL A 711 -2.45 -9.55 -4.21
CA VAL A 711 -2.82 -9.90 -2.83
C VAL A 711 -3.87 -10.99 -2.81
N VAL A 712 -4.91 -10.92 -3.66
CA VAL A 712 -5.95 -11.98 -3.72
C VAL A 712 -5.34 -13.34 -4.06
N VAL A 713 -4.50 -13.41 -5.09
CA VAL A 713 -3.95 -14.68 -5.57
C VAL A 713 -2.82 -15.19 -4.68
N LEU A 714 -1.91 -14.33 -4.24
CA LEU A 714 -0.78 -14.73 -3.40
C LEU A 714 -1.20 -15.02 -1.96
N SER A 715 -2.30 -14.45 -1.45
CA SER A 715 -2.90 -14.93 -0.19
C SER A 715 -3.41 -16.36 -0.34
N ARG A 716 -3.92 -16.73 -1.52
CA ARG A 716 -4.28 -18.12 -1.83
C ARG A 716 -3.05 -19.03 -1.92
N VAL A 717 -2.00 -18.59 -2.60
CA VAL A 717 -0.71 -19.32 -2.64
C VAL A 717 -0.13 -19.49 -1.24
N LEU A 718 -0.14 -18.45 -0.41
CA LEU A 718 0.32 -18.50 0.96
C LEU A 718 -0.47 -19.52 1.79
N GLY A 719 -1.80 -19.55 1.64
CA GLY A 719 -2.66 -20.49 2.36
C GLY A 719 -2.56 -21.95 1.87
N THR A 720 -2.30 -22.18 0.57
CA THR A 720 -2.26 -23.52 -0.01
C THR A 720 -0.84 -24.11 -0.07
N LEU A 721 0.18 -23.31 -0.40
CA LEU A 721 1.57 -23.73 -0.61
C LEU A 721 2.52 -23.29 0.52
N GLY A 722 2.26 -22.15 1.17
CA GLY A 722 3.07 -21.65 2.29
C GLY A 722 4.07 -20.54 1.92
N LYS A 723 4.81 -20.03 2.91
CA LYS A 723 5.68 -18.84 2.76
C LYS A 723 6.83 -19.07 1.78
N LEU A 724 7.44 -20.25 1.82
CA LEU A 724 8.59 -20.58 0.98
C LEU A 724 8.26 -20.56 -0.51
N ASP A 725 7.09 -21.07 -0.89
CA ASP A 725 6.69 -21.12 -2.29
C ASP A 725 6.28 -19.75 -2.83
N VAL A 726 5.70 -18.88 -2.01
CA VAL A 726 5.54 -17.46 -2.36
C VAL A 726 6.90 -16.83 -2.65
N LEU A 727 7.90 -17.02 -1.77
CA LEU A 727 9.25 -16.46 -1.99
C LEU A 727 9.91 -17.04 -3.24
N ARG A 728 9.76 -18.34 -3.51
CA ARG A 728 10.29 -18.98 -4.73
C ARG A 728 9.66 -18.41 -6.00
N HIS A 729 8.33 -18.28 -6.04
CA HIS A 729 7.62 -17.67 -7.15
C HIS A 729 8.12 -16.23 -7.41
N LEU A 730 8.19 -15.41 -6.35
CA LEU A 730 8.65 -14.03 -6.48
C LEU A 730 10.13 -13.94 -6.90
N LEU A 731 11.00 -14.84 -6.41
CA LEU A 731 12.40 -14.90 -6.82
C LEU A 731 12.58 -15.36 -8.27
N HIS A 732 11.76 -16.30 -8.73
CA HIS A 732 11.70 -16.71 -10.15
C HIS A 732 11.33 -15.50 -11.01
N ARG A 733 10.26 -14.79 -10.63
CA ARG A 733 9.82 -13.54 -11.27
C ARG A 733 10.85 -12.41 -11.21
N ALA A 734 11.66 -12.39 -10.16
CA ALA A 734 12.72 -11.41 -10.02
C ALA A 734 13.84 -11.59 -11.05
N GLU A 735 13.94 -12.74 -11.72
CA GLU A 735 14.97 -13.06 -12.73
C GLU A 735 16.39 -12.78 -12.22
N GLY A 736 16.64 -13.06 -10.94
CA GLY A 736 17.95 -12.87 -10.31
C GLY A 736 18.28 -11.44 -9.86
N ARG A 737 17.32 -10.49 -9.93
CA ARG A 737 17.52 -9.12 -9.38
C ARG A 737 17.81 -9.11 -7.87
N VAL A 738 17.26 -10.09 -7.15
CA VAL A 738 17.36 -10.21 -5.70
C VAL A 738 17.77 -11.64 -5.35
N GLU A 739 18.50 -11.81 -4.25
CA GLU A 739 18.84 -13.11 -3.69
C GLU A 739 18.40 -13.25 -2.23
N ILE A 740 18.03 -14.47 -1.84
CA ILE A 740 17.86 -14.87 -0.43
C ILE A 740 18.95 -15.90 -0.11
N THR A 741 20.00 -15.46 0.57
CA THR A 741 21.28 -16.18 0.64
C THR A 741 21.21 -17.54 1.34
N ASN A 742 20.28 -17.72 2.29
CA ASN A 742 20.14 -18.94 3.07
C ASN A 742 18.90 -19.78 2.72
N LEU A 743 18.17 -19.45 1.64
CA LEU A 743 16.91 -20.12 1.28
C LEU A 743 17.11 -21.63 1.05
N ALA A 744 18.05 -22.02 0.18
CA ALA A 744 18.28 -23.43 -0.19
C ALA A 744 18.79 -24.29 0.99
N ALA A 745 19.69 -23.75 1.81
CA ALA A 745 20.21 -24.44 2.99
C ALA A 745 19.12 -24.67 4.05
N ARG A 746 18.16 -23.75 4.17
CA ARG A 746 17.06 -23.86 5.14
C ARG A 746 15.94 -24.78 4.65
N VAL A 747 15.59 -24.75 3.37
CA VAL A 747 14.66 -25.73 2.74
C VAL A 747 15.15 -27.16 2.97
N THR A 748 16.45 -27.41 2.78
CA THR A 748 17.01 -28.75 2.96
C THR A 748 17.02 -29.20 4.43
N SER A 749 17.11 -28.26 5.39
CA SER A 749 17.16 -28.55 6.83
C SER A 749 15.86 -29.08 7.45
N GLY A 750 14.71 -28.98 6.77
CA GLY A 750 13.41 -29.44 7.30
C GLY A 750 12.90 -28.63 8.50
N ARG A 751 13.29 -27.36 8.60
CA ARG A 751 12.83 -26.43 9.63
C ARG A 751 11.36 -26.08 9.36
N ASP A 752 10.51 -26.21 10.38
CA ASP A 752 9.12 -25.73 10.37
C ASP A 752 9.12 -24.21 10.60
N ILE A 753 9.00 -23.46 9.50
CA ILE A 753 9.11 -22.00 9.50
C ILE A 753 7.84 -21.37 10.04
N GLU A 754 6.69 -21.96 9.74
CA GLU A 754 5.37 -21.51 10.13
C GLU A 754 5.21 -21.58 11.66
N THR A 755 5.58 -22.70 12.28
CA THR A 755 5.57 -22.83 13.75
C THR A 755 6.53 -21.85 14.40
N GLU A 756 7.74 -21.68 13.85
CA GLU A 756 8.70 -20.72 14.40
C GLU A 756 8.18 -19.28 14.34
N ALA A 757 7.61 -18.87 13.20
CA ALA A 757 7.05 -17.54 13.05
C ALA A 757 5.96 -17.27 14.10
N GLN A 758 5.09 -18.25 14.35
CA GLN A 758 4.04 -18.15 15.38
C GLN A 758 4.61 -18.09 16.80
N GLU A 759 5.69 -18.81 17.11
CA GLU A 759 6.35 -18.73 18.42
C GLU A 759 7.01 -17.36 18.64
N VAL A 760 7.64 -16.80 17.60
CA VAL A 760 8.24 -15.47 17.63
C VAL A 760 7.18 -14.40 17.77
N GLN A 761 6.06 -14.49 17.04
CA GLN A 761 4.95 -13.56 17.16
C GLN A 761 4.42 -13.52 18.60
N ARG A 762 4.14 -14.70 19.19
CA ARG A 762 3.72 -14.81 20.60
C ARG A 762 4.73 -14.21 21.58
N PHE A 763 6.02 -14.35 21.30
CA PHE A 763 7.06 -13.71 22.09
C PHE A 763 7.02 -12.19 21.97
N LEU A 764 6.94 -11.65 20.74
CA LEU A 764 6.88 -10.20 20.52
C LEU A 764 5.62 -9.57 21.12
N ASP A 765 4.46 -10.23 20.99
CA ASP A 765 3.21 -9.78 21.61
C ASP A 765 3.34 -9.63 23.14
N ALA A 766 4.09 -10.54 23.77
CA ALA A 766 4.31 -10.53 25.21
C ALA A 766 5.46 -9.61 25.64
N ALA A 767 6.48 -9.42 24.80
CA ALA A 767 7.72 -8.77 25.17
C ALA A 767 7.82 -7.31 24.69
N ARG A 768 7.05 -6.89 23.67
CA ARG A 768 7.11 -5.53 23.11
C ARG A 768 7.03 -4.47 24.20
N ASP A 769 7.82 -3.42 24.04
CA ASP A 769 7.84 -2.29 24.94
C ASP A 769 7.70 -0.97 24.16
N PRO A 770 6.51 -0.36 24.14
CA PRO A 770 6.29 0.93 23.48
C PRO A 770 7.12 2.07 24.10
N LEU A 771 7.73 1.90 25.28
CA LEU A 771 8.61 2.90 25.89
C LEU A 771 10.08 2.73 25.46
N PHE A 772 10.40 1.65 24.75
CA PHE A 772 11.74 1.38 24.29
C PHE A 772 12.01 2.09 22.96
N GLY A 773 13.05 2.94 22.94
CA GLY A 773 13.36 3.80 21.81
C GLY A 773 13.16 5.27 22.15
N LEU A 774 14.05 6.15 21.68
CA LEU A 774 13.82 7.59 21.74
C LEU A 774 12.57 7.98 20.93
N VAL A 775 12.04 9.17 21.22
CA VAL A 775 10.85 9.70 20.55
C VAL A 775 11.00 9.72 19.03
N SER A 776 12.17 10.08 18.49
CA SER A 776 12.34 10.19 17.03
C SER A 776 12.33 8.82 16.30
N PRO A 777 13.13 7.80 16.67
CA PRO A 777 12.99 6.45 16.13
C PRO A 777 11.58 5.88 16.26
N ARG A 778 10.90 6.17 17.38
CA ARG A 778 9.53 5.73 17.60
C ARG A 778 8.53 6.42 16.67
N ASN A 779 8.58 7.74 16.54
CA ASN A 779 7.68 8.46 15.64
C ASN A 779 7.86 7.94 14.21
N ALA A 780 9.10 7.74 13.75
CA ALA A 780 9.38 7.14 12.45
C ALA A 780 8.77 5.73 12.30
N TYR A 781 8.85 4.90 13.34
CA TYR A 781 8.21 3.58 13.37
C TYR A 781 6.67 3.67 13.28
N GLU A 782 6.02 4.55 14.06
CA GLU A 782 4.57 4.72 14.04
C GLU A 782 4.06 5.26 12.68
N ILE A 783 4.83 6.17 12.05
CA ILE A 783 4.54 6.67 10.70
C ILE A 783 4.61 5.52 9.69
N ALA A 784 5.65 4.69 9.76
CA ALA A 784 5.80 3.55 8.86
C ALA A 784 4.71 2.48 9.08
N LYS A 785 4.34 2.18 10.34
CA LYS A 785 3.20 1.33 10.70
C LYS A 785 1.91 1.86 10.07
N ARG A 786 1.63 3.16 10.23
CA ARG A 786 0.47 3.83 9.63
C ARG A 786 0.48 3.75 8.09
N HIS A 787 1.61 3.99 7.43
CA HIS A 787 1.71 3.86 5.98
C HIS A 787 1.38 2.44 5.48
N ASN A 788 1.79 1.41 6.23
CA ASN A 788 1.45 0.03 5.90
C ASN A 788 -0.05 -0.26 6.11
N THR A 789 -0.64 0.23 7.19
CA THR A 789 -2.10 0.14 7.41
C THR A 789 -2.89 0.82 6.29
N ARG A 790 -2.42 1.98 5.81
CA ARG A 790 -3.06 2.69 4.69
C ARG A 790 -2.96 1.95 3.37
N TRP A 791 -1.78 1.41 3.07
CA TRP A 791 -1.62 0.52 1.94
C TRP A 791 -2.62 -0.65 2.04
N TRP A 792 -2.75 -1.26 3.22
CA TRP A 792 -3.63 -2.40 3.45
C TRP A 792 -5.10 -2.04 3.19
N LEU A 793 -5.59 -0.94 3.78
CA LEU A 793 -6.97 -0.47 3.58
C LEU A 793 -7.28 -0.25 2.09
N ARG A 794 -6.43 0.47 1.36
CA ARG A 794 -6.61 0.72 -0.08
C ARG A 794 -6.62 -0.57 -0.88
N THR A 795 -5.69 -1.46 -0.57
CA THR A 795 -5.53 -2.72 -1.30
C THR A 795 -6.69 -3.66 -1.03
N LYS A 796 -7.18 -3.69 0.21
CA LYS A 796 -8.35 -4.46 0.63
C LYS A 796 -9.59 -4.09 -0.17
N THR A 797 -9.88 -2.80 -0.36
CA THR A 797 -10.99 -2.34 -1.21
C THR A 797 -10.86 -2.85 -2.65
N GLY A 798 -9.66 -2.79 -3.24
CA GLY A 798 -9.40 -3.33 -4.57
C GLY A 798 -9.57 -4.85 -4.63
N SER A 799 -9.05 -5.57 -3.63
CA SER A 799 -9.16 -7.03 -3.54
C SER A 799 -10.61 -7.48 -3.39
N ASP A 800 -11.40 -6.78 -2.59
CA ASP A 800 -12.83 -7.06 -2.42
C ASP A 800 -13.61 -6.78 -3.73
N ALA A 801 -13.27 -5.73 -4.47
CA ALA A 801 -13.84 -5.46 -5.79
C ALA A 801 -13.52 -6.56 -6.82
N LEU A 802 -12.28 -7.07 -6.82
CA LEU A 802 -11.88 -8.21 -7.66
C LEU A 802 -12.61 -9.50 -7.26
N TRP A 803 -12.77 -9.73 -5.95
CA TRP A 803 -13.49 -10.87 -5.41
C TRP A 803 -14.95 -10.86 -5.85
N THR A 804 -15.66 -9.74 -5.64
CA THR A 804 -17.05 -9.57 -6.07
C THR A 804 -17.17 -9.62 -7.59
N GLY A 805 -16.28 -8.95 -8.33
CA GLY A 805 -16.28 -8.93 -9.79
C GLY A 805 -16.04 -10.30 -10.43
N SER A 806 -15.29 -11.18 -9.75
CA SER A 806 -15.08 -12.57 -10.19
C SER A 806 -16.18 -13.54 -9.72
N GLN A 807 -17.22 -13.03 -9.04
CA GLN A 807 -18.27 -13.84 -8.39
C GLN A 807 -17.70 -14.89 -7.42
N GLY A 808 -16.58 -14.56 -6.77
CA GLY A 808 -15.89 -15.47 -5.85
C GLY A 808 -15.06 -16.57 -6.52
N ASN A 809 -14.77 -16.48 -7.82
CA ASN A 809 -13.99 -17.50 -8.52
C ASN A 809 -12.47 -17.22 -8.41
N VAL A 810 -11.85 -17.59 -7.27
CA VAL A 810 -10.39 -17.45 -7.09
C VAL A 810 -9.62 -18.19 -8.17
N GLY A 811 -10.06 -19.40 -8.55
CA GLY A 811 -9.34 -20.22 -9.52
C GLY A 811 -9.16 -19.53 -10.87
N LEU A 812 -10.18 -18.83 -11.35
CA LEU A 812 -10.07 -17.97 -12.54
C LEU A 812 -9.01 -16.87 -12.34
N LEU A 813 -9.03 -16.19 -11.19
CA LEU A 813 -8.06 -15.13 -10.89
C LEU A 813 -6.63 -15.68 -10.81
N THR A 814 -6.43 -16.84 -10.18
CA THR A 814 -5.14 -17.55 -10.11
C THR A 814 -4.63 -17.89 -11.50
N LEU A 815 -5.51 -18.40 -12.37
CA LEU A 815 -5.16 -18.75 -13.73
C LEU A 815 -4.71 -17.53 -14.53
N ILE A 816 -5.50 -16.44 -14.49
CA ILE A 816 -5.16 -15.18 -15.16
C ILE A 816 -3.84 -14.65 -14.60
N TYR A 817 -3.66 -14.66 -13.28
CA TYR A 817 -2.44 -14.20 -12.61
C TYR A 817 -1.19 -14.92 -13.11
N ALA A 818 -1.22 -16.26 -13.17
CA ALA A 818 -0.08 -17.05 -13.63
C ALA A 818 0.37 -16.63 -15.03
N TYR A 819 -0.58 -16.42 -15.94
CA TYR A 819 -0.26 -15.94 -17.29
C TYR A 819 0.23 -14.48 -17.33
N LEU A 820 -0.39 -13.58 -16.57
CA LEU A 820 0.02 -12.17 -16.54
C LEU A 820 1.41 -11.98 -15.92
N CYS A 821 1.82 -12.89 -15.03
CA CYS A 821 3.11 -12.88 -14.36
C CYS A 821 4.22 -13.65 -15.10
N GLU A 822 3.95 -14.20 -16.28
CA GLU A 822 4.99 -14.85 -17.10
C GLU A 822 6.18 -13.92 -17.29
N THR A 823 7.37 -14.42 -16.96
CA THR A 823 8.62 -13.70 -17.21
C THR A 823 8.99 -13.77 -18.70
N PRO A 824 9.86 -12.88 -19.20
CA PRO A 824 10.48 -13.03 -20.52
C PRO A 824 11.10 -14.43 -20.71
N SER A 825 11.75 -14.96 -19.67
CA SER A 825 12.36 -16.29 -19.68
C SER A 825 11.32 -17.41 -19.86
N ASP A 826 10.17 -17.33 -19.18
CA ASP A 826 9.07 -18.31 -19.30
C ASP A 826 8.38 -18.28 -20.65
N ARG A 827 8.29 -17.09 -21.27
CA ARG A 827 7.77 -16.92 -22.63
C ARG A 827 8.71 -17.51 -23.67
N ALA A 828 10.02 -17.27 -23.52
CA ALA A 828 11.05 -17.80 -24.41
C ALA A 828 11.21 -19.32 -24.28
N ASN A 829 11.04 -19.85 -23.06
CA ASN A 829 11.12 -21.27 -22.77
C ASN A 829 9.98 -21.74 -21.84
N PRO A 830 8.81 -22.10 -22.40
CA PRO A 830 7.66 -22.55 -21.61
C PRO A 830 7.91 -23.78 -20.73
N ALA A 831 8.94 -24.58 -21.01
CA ALA A 831 9.30 -25.72 -20.17
C ALA A 831 9.86 -25.28 -18.80
N GLY A 832 10.43 -24.08 -18.69
CA GLY A 832 10.96 -23.51 -17.45
C GLY A 832 9.88 -23.18 -16.40
N ARG A 833 8.60 -23.11 -16.81
CA ARG A 833 7.46 -22.91 -15.92
C ARG A 833 7.30 -23.99 -14.86
N ARG A 834 7.86 -25.19 -15.13
CA ARG A 834 7.79 -26.34 -14.21
C ARG A 834 8.45 -26.06 -12.87
N ASP A 835 9.41 -25.14 -12.83
CA ASP A 835 10.18 -24.83 -11.63
C ASP A 835 9.54 -23.69 -10.81
N ASP A 836 8.48 -23.04 -11.31
CA ASP A 836 7.76 -21.97 -10.61
C ASP A 836 6.48 -22.51 -9.94
N PRO A 837 6.34 -22.41 -8.60
CA PRO A 837 5.20 -22.92 -7.85
C PRO A 837 3.84 -22.42 -8.33
N ILE A 838 3.74 -21.23 -8.93
CA ILE A 838 2.46 -20.70 -9.42
C ILE A 838 1.85 -21.53 -10.56
N TRP A 839 2.67 -22.31 -11.27
CA TRP A 839 2.24 -23.17 -12.37
C TRP A 839 1.79 -24.57 -11.91
N GLN A 840 1.84 -24.84 -10.61
CA GLN A 840 1.28 -26.06 -10.02
C GLN A 840 -0.25 -25.97 -9.89
N ILE A 841 -0.91 -25.52 -10.95
CA ILE A 841 -2.36 -25.29 -11.00
C ILE A 841 -3.05 -26.21 -12.00
N ASP A 842 -4.29 -26.58 -11.72
CA ASP A 842 -5.13 -27.32 -12.66
C ASP A 842 -5.90 -26.41 -13.64
N ARG A 843 -6.74 -27.01 -14.49
CA ARG A 843 -7.55 -26.28 -15.49
C ARG A 843 -8.62 -25.36 -14.90
N LYS A 844 -8.92 -25.49 -13.61
CA LYS A 844 -9.83 -24.63 -12.85
C LYS A 844 -9.07 -23.54 -12.07
N GLY A 845 -7.73 -23.59 -12.08
CA GLY A 845 -6.86 -22.68 -11.34
C GLY A 845 -6.74 -22.99 -9.86
N CYS A 846 -7.04 -24.23 -9.45
CA CYS A 846 -6.76 -24.69 -8.08
C CYS A 846 -5.26 -25.00 -7.95
N LEU A 847 -4.64 -24.61 -6.84
CA LEU A 847 -3.22 -24.81 -6.57
C LEU A 847 -2.98 -26.16 -5.90
N HIS A 848 -1.91 -26.83 -6.30
CA HIS A 848 -1.59 -28.18 -5.85
C HIS A 848 -0.15 -28.23 -5.37
N PRO A 849 0.12 -28.47 -4.08
CA PRO A 849 1.48 -28.50 -3.59
C PRO A 849 2.31 -29.58 -4.28
N GLU A 850 3.52 -29.25 -4.68
CA GLU A 850 4.54 -30.25 -4.96
C GLU A 850 4.77 -31.07 -3.68
N PRO A 851 4.64 -32.41 -3.74
CA PRO A 851 4.92 -33.20 -2.56
C PRO A 851 6.40 -33.07 -2.22
N GLU A 852 6.71 -32.34 -1.14
CA GLU A 852 7.89 -32.67 -0.37
C GLU A 852 7.72 -34.13 0.06
N THR A 853 8.63 -34.99 -0.38
CA THR A 853 8.67 -36.43 -0.06
C THR A 853 8.95 -36.73 1.43
N LYS A 854 8.66 -35.78 2.33
CA LYS A 854 8.96 -35.80 3.76
C LYS A 854 7.73 -36.03 4.65
N GLY A 855 6.51 -35.94 4.14
CA GLY A 855 5.30 -36.27 4.89
C GLY A 855 5.18 -37.77 5.18
N VAL A 856 4.61 -38.15 6.33
CA VAL A 856 4.29 -39.55 6.63
C VAL A 856 2.95 -39.87 5.99
N PRO A 857 2.88 -40.71 4.93
CA PRO A 857 1.62 -40.95 4.23
C PRO A 857 0.60 -41.67 5.12
N LEU A 858 -0.68 -41.32 4.97
CA LEU A 858 -1.78 -42.12 5.50
C LEU A 858 -1.83 -43.45 4.74
N ARG A 859 -1.66 -44.55 5.46
CA ARG A 859 -1.70 -45.88 4.86
C ARG A 859 -3.13 -46.34 4.69
N LEU A 860 -3.47 -46.73 3.46
CA LEU A 860 -4.77 -47.30 3.12
C LEU A 860 -4.61 -48.77 2.71
N SER A 861 -5.45 -49.62 3.28
CA SER A 861 -5.55 -51.03 2.96
C SER A 861 -6.89 -51.29 2.26
N LEU A 862 -6.91 -52.22 1.30
CA LEU A 862 -8.14 -52.66 0.64
C LEU A 862 -9.19 -53.12 1.66
N ASN A 863 -10.45 -52.72 1.44
CA ASN A 863 -11.62 -52.99 2.27
C ASN A 863 -11.53 -52.46 3.71
N THR A 864 -10.68 -51.46 3.94
CA THR A 864 -10.53 -50.80 5.25
C THR A 864 -10.93 -49.34 5.11
N SER A 865 -11.71 -48.85 6.08
CA SER A 865 -12.06 -47.43 6.23
C SER A 865 -11.36 -46.87 7.47
N MET A 866 -10.74 -45.72 7.31
CA MET A 866 -10.08 -44.94 8.34
C MET A 866 -11.00 -43.81 8.78
N ARG A 867 -11.24 -43.66 10.08
CA ARG A 867 -11.90 -42.49 10.66
C ARG A 867 -10.86 -41.48 11.11
N ILE A 868 -11.04 -40.23 10.73
CA ILE A 868 -10.18 -39.11 11.14
C ILE A 868 -10.64 -38.66 12.53
N ASN A 869 -9.77 -38.78 13.53
CA ASN A 869 -10.08 -38.46 14.93
C ASN A 869 -8.87 -37.82 15.64
N PRO A 870 -9.06 -37.23 16.84
CA PRO A 870 -7.97 -36.57 17.58
C PRO A 870 -6.78 -37.47 17.95
N GLU A 871 -6.98 -38.80 18.07
CA GLU A 871 -5.89 -39.74 18.36
C GLU A 871 -4.90 -39.87 17.20
N MET A 872 -5.32 -39.51 15.98
CA MET A 872 -4.49 -39.51 14.78
C MET A 872 -3.78 -38.18 14.53
N ALA A 873 -3.86 -37.19 15.42
CA ALA A 873 -3.44 -35.82 15.16
C ALA A 873 -2.01 -35.70 14.62
N GLU A 874 -1.04 -36.37 15.24
CA GLU A 874 0.37 -36.29 14.83
C GLU A 874 0.60 -36.87 13.43
N THR A 875 0.06 -38.07 13.16
CA THR A 875 0.15 -38.73 11.84
C THR A 875 -0.63 -37.98 10.76
N PHE A 876 -1.81 -37.47 11.09
CA PHE A 876 -2.66 -36.76 10.14
C PHE A 876 -2.07 -35.40 9.77
N THR A 877 -1.60 -34.63 10.74
CA THR A 877 -0.92 -33.36 10.48
C THR A 877 0.35 -33.57 9.65
N ALA A 878 1.10 -34.64 9.88
CA ALA A 878 2.27 -34.99 9.06
C ALA A 878 1.93 -35.45 7.63
N ALA A 879 0.68 -35.85 7.37
CA ALA A 879 0.22 -36.37 6.08
C ALA A 879 -0.62 -35.37 5.28
N THR A 880 -0.89 -34.18 5.81
CA THR A 880 -1.88 -33.26 5.24
C THR A 880 -1.36 -31.83 5.12
N ILE A 881 -1.84 -31.12 4.10
CA ILE A 881 -1.57 -29.69 3.87
C ILE A 881 -2.93 -28.99 3.77
N GLY A 882 -3.06 -27.84 4.42
CA GLY A 882 -4.31 -27.05 4.44
C GLY A 882 -5.38 -27.56 5.41
N PHE A 883 -5.11 -28.66 6.13
CA PHE A 883 -5.98 -29.17 7.20
C PHE A 883 -5.51 -28.75 8.58
N HIS A 884 -6.46 -28.51 9.47
CA HIS A 884 -6.21 -28.36 10.90
C HIS A 884 -6.10 -29.71 11.62
N ALA A 885 -5.60 -29.66 12.85
CA ALA A 885 -5.58 -30.82 13.74
C ALA A 885 -6.99 -31.47 13.77
N PRO A 886 -7.07 -32.81 13.67
CA PRO A 886 -8.34 -33.51 13.81
C PRO A 886 -9.08 -33.11 15.08
N GLU A 887 -10.29 -32.58 14.91
CA GLU A 887 -11.23 -32.29 15.97
C GLU A 887 -12.16 -33.50 16.20
N ALA A 888 -13.02 -33.43 17.22
CA ALA A 888 -13.98 -34.51 17.51
C ALA A 888 -14.93 -34.81 16.33
N ALA A 889 -15.17 -33.82 15.46
CA ALA A 889 -15.99 -33.95 14.28
C ALA A 889 -15.25 -34.54 13.06
N GLY A 890 -13.91 -34.53 13.05
CA GLY A 890 -13.04 -34.79 11.89
C GLY A 890 -12.02 -33.66 11.71
N ALA A 891 -11.38 -33.55 10.56
CA ALA A 891 -10.44 -32.46 10.27
C ALA A 891 -11.03 -31.46 9.27
N TRP A 892 -10.98 -30.17 9.60
CA TRP A 892 -11.41 -29.09 8.71
C TRP A 892 -10.25 -28.54 7.90
N THR A 893 -10.52 -28.21 6.64
CA THR A 893 -9.66 -27.28 5.91
C THR A 893 -9.88 -25.85 6.42
N ASN A 894 -8.79 -25.08 6.51
CA ASN A 894 -8.86 -23.63 6.69
C ASN A 894 -8.79 -22.94 5.34
N GLY A 895 -9.95 -22.57 4.83
CA GLY A 895 -10.13 -22.11 3.49
C GLY A 895 -10.56 -23.24 2.55
N PRO A 896 -10.60 -22.96 1.24
CA PRO A 896 -11.29 -23.81 0.28
C PRO A 896 -10.59 -25.12 -0.07
N GLU A 897 -9.35 -25.37 0.35
CA GLU A 897 -8.57 -26.51 -0.15
C GLU A 897 -7.88 -27.29 0.97
N GLY A 898 -7.65 -28.57 0.70
CA GLY A 898 -6.81 -29.42 1.52
C GLY A 898 -6.24 -30.59 0.71
N THR A 899 -5.03 -31.01 1.04
CA THR A 899 -4.34 -32.13 0.38
C THR A 899 -3.96 -33.21 1.39
N LEU A 900 -4.12 -34.48 1.01
CA LEU A 900 -3.70 -35.64 1.77
C LEU A 900 -2.67 -36.47 1.00
N LEU A 901 -1.58 -36.82 1.67
CA LEU A 901 -0.61 -37.80 1.21
C LEU A 901 -1.06 -39.20 1.65
N LEU A 902 -1.33 -40.05 0.68
CA LEU A 902 -1.82 -41.41 0.84
C LEU A 902 -0.76 -42.40 0.35
N ARG A 903 -0.65 -43.56 0.98
CA ARG A 903 0.15 -44.67 0.46
C ARG A 903 -0.65 -45.97 0.51
N SER A 904 -0.60 -46.72 -0.59
CA SER A 904 -1.16 -48.06 -0.64
C SER A 904 -0.20 -49.08 0.00
N GLU A 905 -0.70 -49.90 0.94
CA GLU A 905 0.12 -50.98 1.53
C GLU A 905 0.35 -52.15 0.57
N LYS A 906 -0.53 -52.31 -0.43
CA LYS A 906 -0.48 -53.33 -1.47
C LYS A 906 -0.90 -52.71 -2.80
N ALA A 907 -0.61 -53.41 -3.90
CA ALA A 907 -1.08 -52.98 -5.22
C ALA A 907 -2.62 -52.87 -5.21
N ILE A 908 -3.14 -51.72 -5.65
CA ILE A 908 -4.56 -51.45 -5.77
C ILE A 908 -4.95 -51.80 -7.21
N PRO A 909 -5.84 -52.80 -7.43
CA PRO A 909 -6.28 -53.16 -8.76
C PRO A 909 -7.23 -52.10 -9.34
N ALA A 910 -7.18 -51.93 -10.65
CA ALA A 910 -8.11 -51.10 -11.40
C ALA A 910 -9.56 -51.48 -11.09
N GLY A 911 -10.41 -50.47 -10.90
CA GLY A 911 -11.81 -50.64 -10.50
C GLY A 911 -12.04 -50.57 -8.99
N THR A 912 -10.99 -50.53 -8.16
CA THR A 912 -11.13 -50.23 -6.72
C THR A 912 -11.73 -48.83 -6.53
N VAL A 913 -12.60 -48.65 -5.56
CA VAL A 913 -13.25 -47.37 -5.25
C VAL A 913 -12.58 -46.73 -4.03
N LEU A 914 -12.10 -45.49 -4.16
CA LEU A 914 -11.78 -44.63 -3.02
C LEU A 914 -13.07 -43.97 -2.55
N SER A 915 -13.49 -44.30 -1.33
CA SER A 915 -14.65 -43.70 -0.67
C SER A 915 -14.19 -42.71 0.39
N ALA A 916 -14.74 -41.49 0.41
CA ALA A 916 -14.50 -40.55 1.50
C ALA A 916 -15.80 -39.93 2.03
N GLU A 917 -15.83 -39.66 3.33
CA GLU A 917 -16.95 -39.02 4.03
C GLU A 917 -16.60 -37.56 4.30
N LEU A 918 -17.26 -36.64 3.57
CA LEU A 918 -17.01 -35.20 3.62
C LEU A 918 -18.20 -34.44 4.19
N GLY A 919 -17.95 -33.44 5.03
CA GLY A 919 -18.93 -32.44 5.48
C GLY A 919 -18.55 -31.04 5.02
N PHE A 920 -19.48 -30.11 5.13
CA PHE A 920 -19.31 -28.73 4.71
C PHE A 920 -20.01 -27.79 5.69
N TYR A 921 -19.60 -26.52 5.70
CA TYR A 921 -20.13 -25.51 6.62
C TYR A 921 -20.67 -24.28 5.88
N GLY A 922 -21.81 -23.75 6.34
CA GLY A 922 -22.43 -22.50 5.89
C GLY A 922 -23.16 -22.55 4.55
N GLY A 923 -23.49 -23.74 4.04
CA GLY A 923 -24.19 -23.94 2.79
C GLY A 923 -25.59 -23.34 2.76
N GLU A 924 -26.30 -23.31 3.91
CA GLU A 924 -27.65 -22.70 3.99
C GLU A 924 -27.63 -21.16 3.87
N ALA A 925 -26.50 -20.52 4.15
CA ALA A 925 -26.35 -19.07 4.10
C ALA A 925 -25.81 -18.55 2.75
N MET A 926 -25.44 -19.44 1.83
CA MET A 926 -24.88 -19.05 0.52
C MET A 926 -25.95 -19.02 -0.58
N GLU A 927 -25.82 -18.05 -1.50
CA GLU A 927 -26.61 -18.01 -2.72
C GLU A 927 -26.07 -19.04 -3.74
N GLY A 928 -26.75 -20.19 -3.80
CA GLY A 928 -26.54 -21.23 -4.82
C GLY A 928 -25.61 -22.38 -4.41
N PRO A 929 -25.53 -23.43 -5.23
CA PRO A 929 -24.81 -24.66 -4.91
C PRO A 929 -23.29 -24.49 -4.98
N ARG A 930 -22.55 -25.16 -4.10
CA ARG A 930 -21.08 -25.17 -4.11
C ARG A 930 -20.54 -26.29 -4.99
N HIS A 931 -19.31 -26.15 -5.45
CA HIS A 931 -18.63 -27.12 -6.28
C HIS A 931 -17.40 -27.64 -5.55
N LEU A 932 -17.43 -28.94 -5.21
CA LEU A 932 -16.26 -29.67 -4.73
C LEU A 932 -15.58 -30.34 -5.91
N SER A 933 -14.28 -30.12 -6.06
CA SER A 933 -13.40 -30.87 -6.94
C SER A 933 -12.48 -31.76 -6.12
N VAL A 934 -12.43 -33.04 -6.49
CA VAL A 934 -11.59 -34.06 -5.86
C VAL A 934 -10.65 -34.60 -6.92
N MET A 935 -9.35 -34.54 -6.65
CA MET A 935 -8.33 -35.05 -7.56
C MET A 935 -7.40 -36.03 -6.85
N LEU A 936 -7.18 -37.20 -7.46
CA LEU A 936 -6.16 -38.14 -7.03
C LEU A 936 -5.03 -38.24 -8.06
N ARG A 937 -3.78 -38.10 -7.63
CA ARG A 937 -2.59 -38.26 -8.49
C ARG A 937 -1.47 -39.01 -7.79
N ARG A 938 -0.43 -39.42 -8.52
CA ARG A 938 0.79 -39.95 -7.91
C ARG A 938 1.62 -38.83 -7.31
N ALA A 939 2.23 -39.05 -6.15
CA ALA A 939 3.22 -38.12 -5.62
C ALA A 939 4.46 -38.09 -6.54
N GLY A 940 5.01 -36.90 -6.77
CA GLY A 940 6.12 -36.68 -7.70
C GLY A 940 5.74 -36.69 -9.18
N GLN A 941 4.47 -36.99 -9.52
CA GLN A 941 3.96 -36.63 -10.84
C GLN A 941 3.59 -35.14 -10.82
N PRO A 942 4.18 -34.31 -11.71
CA PRO A 942 3.77 -32.92 -11.82
C PRO A 942 2.28 -32.85 -12.14
N VAL A 943 1.57 -31.90 -11.53
CA VAL A 943 0.27 -31.47 -12.08
C VAL A 943 0.61 -30.92 -13.44
N MET A 944 0.30 -31.67 -14.49
CA MET A 944 0.77 -31.31 -15.82
C MET A 944 0.27 -29.90 -16.18
N PRO A 945 1.13 -29.10 -16.81
CA PRO A 945 0.82 -27.72 -17.11
C PRO A 945 -0.36 -27.70 -18.08
N LEU A 946 -1.10 -26.61 -18.02
CA LEU A 946 -2.02 -26.07 -19.02
C LEU A 946 -1.81 -26.41 -20.52
N LEU A 947 -0.67 -26.98 -20.93
CA LEU A 947 -0.14 -26.91 -22.29
C LEU A 947 0.26 -28.24 -22.95
N ASP A 948 0.46 -29.37 -22.25
CA ASP A 948 0.91 -30.61 -22.90
C ASP A 948 -0.22 -31.65 -23.00
N GLY A 949 -0.64 -31.96 -24.24
CA GLY A 949 -1.83 -32.76 -24.55
C GLY A 949 -1.70 -34.28 -24.41
N ASP A 950 -0.53 -34.82 -24.02
CA ASP A 950 -0.24 -36.27 -24.16
C ASP A 950 0.53 -36.89 -22.96
N VAL A 951 0.16 -36.59 -21.71
CA VAL A 951 0.65 -37.37 -20.54
C VAL A 951 -0.55 -37.89 -19.74
N PRO A 952 -0.53 -39.14 -19.24
CA PRO A 952 -1.70 -39.76 -18.61
C PRO A 952 -2.23 -38.91 -17.45
N ALA A 953 -3.54 -38.70 -17.49
CA ALA A 953 -4.34 -37.94 -16.55
C ALA A 953 -4.06 -38.33 -15.08
N ALA A 954 -4.39 -37.41 -14.16
CA ALA A 954 -4.71 -37.74 -12.78
C ALA A 954 -5.43 -39.11 -12.71
N PHE A 955 -5.12 -39.91 -11.68
CA PHE A 955 -5.74 -41.21 -11.50
C PHE A 955 -7.27 -41.12 -11.42
N GLY A 956 -7.80 -39.98 -10.96
CA GLY A 956 -9.21 -39.61 -11.06
C GLY A 956 -9.43 -38.12 -10.79
N LEU A 957 -10.44 -37.55 -11.44
CA LEU A 957 -11.00 -36.23 -11.14
C LEU A 957 -12.52 -36.39 -10.99
N LEU A 958 -13.05 -35.97 -9.84
CA LEU A 958 -14.48 -36.01 -9.53
C LEU A 958 -14.96 -34.61 -9.18
N ASP A 959 -16.09 -34.22 -9.78
CA ASP A 959 -16.77 -32.96 -9.46
C ASP A 959 -18.12 -33.26 -8.81
N VAL A 960 -18.34 -32.70 -7.64
CA VAL A 960 -19.55 -32.90 -6.84
C VAL A 960 -20.21 -31.55 -6.59
N ILE A 961 -21.51 -31.48 -6.84
CA ILE A 961 -22.33 -30.32 -6.52
C ILE A 961 -22.86 -30.49 -5.09
N ILE A 962 -22.66 -29.47 -4.26
CA ILE A 962 -23.00 -29.48 -2.83
C ILE A 962 -24.10 -28.45 -2.57
N ASP A 963 -25.30 -28.95 -2.32
CA ASP A 963 -26.50 -28.11 -2.16
C ASP A 963 -26.84 -27.81 -0.70
N ARG A 964 -26.28 -28.55 0.28
CA ARG A 964 -26.58 -28.42 1.72
C ARG A 964 -25.40 -28.83 2.60
N ASP A 965 -25.39 -28.37 3.86
CA ASP A 965 -24.44 -28.79 4.89
C ASP A 965 -24.80 -30.18 5.43
N GLN A 966 -24.55 -31.21 4.62
CA GLN A 966 -24.73 -32.60 5.00
C GLN A 966 -23.47 -33.40 4.76
N LEU A 967 -23.32 -34.48 5.52
CA LEU A 967 -22.30 -35.47 5.26
C LEU A 967 -22.59 -36.16 3.94
N THR A 968 -21.65 -36.01 3.01
CA THR A 968 -21.73 -36.54 1.65
C THR A 968 -20.59 -37.54 1.48
N ALA A 969 -20.95 -38.77 1.13
CA ALA A 969 -19.98 -39.74 0.67
C ALA A 969 -19.72 -39.53 -0.82
N PHE A 970 -18.45 -39.58 -1.23
CA PHE A 970 -18.10 -39.66 -2.64
C PHE A 970 -17.29 -40.92 -2.91
N ASP A 971 -17.48 -41.47 -4.11
CA ASP A 971 -16.81 -42.67 -4.59
C ASP A 971 -16.03 -42.32 -5.87
N MET A 972 -14.73 -42.60 -5.87
CA MET A 972 -13.85 -42.38 -7.01
C MET A 972 -13.23 -43.71 -7.45
N VAL A 973 -13.53 -44.12 -8.68
CA VAL A 973 -12.96 -45.35 -9.26
C VAL A 973 -11.49 -45.13 -9.59
N LEU A 974 -10.64 -46.01 -9.08
CA LEU A 974 -9.19 -45.94 -9.19
C LEU A 974 -8.66 -46.80 -10.34
N PRO A 975 -7.58 -46.38 -11.01
CA PRO A 975 -6.81 -47.20 -11.93
C PRO A 975 -5.87 -48.15 -11.17
N ASP A 976 -5.07 -48.94 -11.90
CA ASP A 976 -4.02 -49.75 -11.28
C ASP A 976 -2.96 -48.86 -10.60
N ILE A 977 -2.85 -48.96 -9.27
CA ILE A 977 -1.83 -48.25 -8.48
C ILE A 977 -0.85 -49.29 -7.92
N PRO A 978 0.45 -49.24 -8.26
CA PRO A 978 1.44 -50.18 -7.73
C PRO A 978 1.55 -50.12 -6.19
N ALA A 979 1.99 -51.22 -5.57
CA ALA A 979 2.25 -51.25 -4.14
C ALA A 979 3.27 -50.18 -3.72
N GLU A 980 3.13 -49.64 -2.51
CA GLU A 980 4.04 -48.63 -1.94
C GLU A 980 4.14 -47.35 -2.80
N THR A 981 3.09 -47.05 -3.58
CA THR A 981 3.01 -45.81 -4.35
C THR A 981 2.37 -44.73 -3.49
N ASP A 982 3.08 -43.60 -3.36
CA ASP A 982 2.52 -42.39 -2.78
C ASP A 982 1.55 -41.74 -3.77
N CYS A 983 0.37 -41.37 -3.27
CA CYS A 983 -0.67 -40.66 -3.99
C CYS A 983 -1.06 -39.40 -3.22
N LEU A 984 -1.49 -38.37 -3.93
CA LEU A 984 -2.01 -37.14 -3.37
C LEU A 984 -3.50 -37.06 -3.68
N LEU A 985 -4.32 -36.96 -2.64
CA LEU A 985 -5.74 -36.66 -2.72
C LEU A 985 -5.93 -35.18 -2.39
N HIS A 986 -6.29 -34.39 -3.39
CA HIS A 986 -6.58 -32.97 -3.23
C HIS A 986 -8.08 -32.74 -3.26
N LEU A 987 -8.57 -31.94 -2.31
CA LEU A 987 -9.96 -31.51 -2.17
C LEU A 987 -9.99 -29.99 -2.32
N SER A 988 -10.80 -29.48 -3.24
CA SER A 988 -11.00 -28.04 -3.45
C SER A 988 -12.48 -27.71 -3.52
N LEU A 989 -12.92 -26.78 -2.69
CA LEU A 989 -14.26 -26.22 -2.67
C LEU A 989 -14.21 -24.83 -3.28
N ASP A 990 -15.14 -24.49 -4.16
CA ASP A 990 -15.17 -23.18 -4.81
C ASP A 990 -15.42 -22.02 -3.84
N ARG A 991 -16.22 -22.25 -2.79
CA ARG A 991 -16.66 -21.23 -1.83
C ARG A 991 -16.65 -21.74 -0.40
N VAL A 992 -16.17 -20.91 0.52
CA VAL A 992 -16.11 -21.18 1.97
C VAL A 992 -16.76 -20.07 2.77
N SER A 993 -17.08 -20.36 4.03
CA SER A 993 -17.61 -19.38 4.98
C SER A 993 -16.96 -19.57 6.35
N SER A 994 -16.91 -18.51 7.16
CA SER A 994 -16.52 -18.62 8.57
C SER A 994 -17.72 -18.46 9.50
N PRO A 995 -17.69 -19.05 10.70
CA PRO A 995 -18.68 -18.79 11.73
C PRO A 995 -18.84 -17.30 12.06
N ALA A 996 -17.75 -16.53 12.06
CA ALA A 996 -17.77 -15.08 12.25
C ALA A 996 -18.50 -14.34 11.12
N GLN A 997 -18.27 -14.70 9.86
CA GLN A 997 -18.98 -14.11 8.70
C GLN A 997 -20.49 -14.36 8.75
N LEU A 998 -20.90 -15.49 9.31
CA LEU A 998 -22.30 -15.86 9.46
C LEU A 998 -22.93 -15.35 10.77
N GLY A 999 -22.17 -14.65 11.61
CA GLY A 999 -22.64 -14.14 12.91
C GLY A 999 -22.96 -15.23 13.94
N LEU A 1000 -22.36 -16.41 13.79
CA LEU A 1000 -22.64 -17.59 14.63
C LEU A 1000 -21.67 -17.73 15.81
N SER A 1001 -20.43 -17.25 15.67
CA SER A 1001 -19.43 -17.18 16.76
C SER A 1001 -18.28 -16.26 16.35
N ASP A 1002 -17.37 -15.93 17.26
CA ASP A 1002 -16.16 -15.13 16.95
C ASP A 1002 -15.07 -15.91 16.21
N ASP A 1003 -15.27 -17.19 15.85
CA ASP A 1003 -14.29 -18.00 15.12
C ASP A 1003 -14.10 -17.48 13.67
N PRO A 1004 -12.92 -16.93 13.34
CA PRO A 1004 -12.68 -16.32 12.03
C PRO A 1004 -12.28 -17.35 10.96
N ARG A 1005 -12.07 -18.62 11.31
CA ARG A 1005 -11.60 -19.66 10.38
C ARG A 1005 -12.61 -19.86 9.25
N GLN A 1006 -12.12 -19.84 8.00
CA GLN A 1006 -12.95 -20.14 6.84
C GLN A 1006 -13.11 -21.65 6.72
N LEU A 1007 -14.19 -22.22 7.23
CA LEU A 1007 -14.37 -23.68 7.25
C LEU A 1007 -14.73 -24.16 5.83
N GLY A 1008 -13.83 -24.93 5.23
CA GLY A 1008 -14.03 -25.51 3.90
C GLY A 1008 -14.62 -26.92 3.95
N VAL A 1009 -13.76 -27.92 3.77
CA VAL A 1009 -14.14 -29.33 3.74
C VAL A 1009 -13.82 -29.98 5.08
N LEU A 1010 -14.83 -30.60 5.69
CA LEU A 1010 -14.65 -31.50 6.83
C LEU A 1010 -14.36 -32.91 6.30
N LEU A 1011 -13.16 -33.43 6.52
CA LEU A 1011 -12.86 -34.83 6.25
C LEU A 1011 -13.08 -35.67 7.51
N ARG A 1012 -14.05 -36.60 7.47
CA ARG A 1012 -14.36 -37.51 8.59
C ARG A 1012 -13.81 -38.91 8.41
N GLY A 1013 -13.72 -39.39 7.18
CA GLY A 1013 -13.23 -40.73 6.91
C GLY A 1013 -12.83 -40.94 5.46
N LEU A 1014 -11.99 -41.95 5.24
CA LEU A 1014 -11.43 -42.33 3.94
C LEU A 1014 -11.24 -43.85 3.89
N GLY A 1015 -11.55 -44.51 2.78
CA GLY A 1015 -11.38 -45.96 2.67
C GLY A 1015 -11.26 -46.44 1.22
N LEU A 1016 -10.73 -47.65 1.05
CA LEU A 1016 -10.65 -48.32 -0.24
C LEU A 1016 -11.63 -49.51 -0.26
N VAL A 1017 -12.46 -49.60 -1.30
CA VAL A 1017 -13.41 -50.70 -1.50
C VAL A 1017 -13.03 -51.44 -2.77
N ALA A 1018 -12.76 -52.75 -2.66
CA ALA A 1018 -12.38 -53.58 -3.80
C ALA A 1018 -13.51 -53.62 -4.86
N PRO A 1019 -13.19 -53.79 -6.15
CA PRO A 1019 -14.21 -54.02 -7.16
C PRO A 1019 -14.91 -55.36 -6.88
N ASP A 1020 -16.22 -55.35 -6.73
CA ASP A 1020 -17.02 -56.57 -6.55
C ASP A 1020 -16.79 -57.51 -7.74
N SER A 1021 -16.29 -58.73 -7.48
CA SER A 1021 -15.97 -59.71 -8.51
C SER A 1021 -17.19 -60.38 -9.15
N GLU A 1022 -18.41 -59.91 -8.89
CA GLU A 1022 -19.63 -60.49 -9.46
C GLU A 1022 -20.68 -59.41 -9.76
N THR A 1023 -20.69 -58.90 -10.99
CA THR A 1023 -21.91 -58.73 -11.83
C THR A 1023 -21.55 -58.16 -13.20
N SER A 1024 -21.79 -58.95 -14.25
CA SER A 1024 -21.80 -58.51 -15.64
C SER A 1024 -22.84 -57.41 -15.89
N PRO A 1025 -22.63 -56.50 -16.86
CA PRO A 1025 -23.53 -55.39 -17.13
C PRO A 1025 -24.85 -55.91 -17.74
N GLN A 1026 -25.97 -55.72 -17.04
CA GLN A 1026 -27.29 -55.73 -17.65
C GLN A 1026 -27.76 -54.29 -17.84
N ASN A 1027 -27.90 -53.90 -19.10
CA ASN A 1027 -28.62 -52.71 -19.55
C ASN A 1027 -30.00 -52.62 -18.88
N PRO A 1028 -30.41 -51.47 -18.33
CA PRO A 1028 -31.81 -51.11 -18.22
C PRO A 1028 -32.19 -50.19 -19.38
N SER A 1029 -32.99 -50.75 -20.28
CA SER A 1029 -33.73 -50.06 -21.33
C SER A 1029 -34.71 -49.02 -20.77
N HIS A 1030 -34.83 -47.90 -21.48
CA HIS A 1030 -35.94 -46.95 -21.37
C HIS A 1030 -37.32 -47.64 -21.42
N SER A 1031 -38.21 -47.33 -20.47
CA SER A 1031 -39.63 -47.22 -20.75
C SER A 1031 -40.30 -46.18 -19.84
N LYS A 1032 -41.05 -45.28 -20.48
CA LYS A 1032 -41.90 -44.25 -19.89
C LYS A 1032 -43.10 -44.88 -19.18
N VAL A 1033 -43.53 -44.31 -18.05
CA VAL A 1033 -44.96 -44.18 -17.71
C VAL A 1033 -45.20 -42.83 -17.03
N GLU A 1034 -46.06 -42.01 -17.67
CA GLU A 1034 -46.67 -40.78 -17.15
C GLU A 1034 -47.63 -41.07 -15.99
N LYS A 1035 -47.74 -40.17 -15.00
CA LYS A 1035 -48.98 -39.47 -14.63
C LYS A 1035 -48.83 -38.59 -13.36
N GLU A 1036 -49.10 -37.31 -13.52
CA GLU A 1036 -49.77 -36.42 -12.55
C GLU A 1036 -51.27 -36.81 -12.39
N PRO A 1037 -52.08 -36.20 -11.50
CA PRO A 1037 -51.84 -35.56 -10.18
C PRO A 1037 -52.92 -35.93 -9.11
N GLU A 1038 -52.89 -35.21 -7.98
CA GLU A 1038 -53.99 -34.84 -7.06
C GLU A 1038 -54.28 -35.57 -5.72
N LYS A 1039 -54.22 -34.71 -4.68
CA LYS A 1039 -54.90 -34.59 -3.37
C LYS A 1039 -56.10 -35.50 -3.03
N ALA A 1040 -56.11 -35.95 -1.77
CA ALA A 1040 -57.12 -35.80 -0.70
C ALA A 1040 -56.57 -36.58 0.51
N GLU A 1041 -56.54 -36.17 1.78
CA GLU A 1041 -57.21 -35.16 2.62
C GLU A 1041 -56.18 -34.61 3.64
#